data_AF-A0A377Q6H3-F1
#
_entry.id   AF-A0A377Q6H3-F1
#
_cell.length_a   1.000
_cell.length_b   1.000
_cell.length_c   1.000
_cell.angle_alpha   90.00
_cell.angle_beta   90.00
_cell.angle_gamma   90.00
#
_symmetry.space_group_name_H-M   'P 1'
#
loop_
_entity.id
_entity.type
_entity.pdbx_description
1 polymer ?
#
loop_
_entity_poly.entity_id
_entity_poly.type
_entity_poly.pdbx_seq_one_letter_code
_entity_poly.pdbx_strand_id
1 'polypeptide(L)'
;MREINRSTQEPAINHSLTIKQCKNEAAPIVRQNSATLPVELSAVHAVSIPQVIRAEPAMLINDKARIQRDVLLQALKGMERTLMQQSYPLPPNIKRSFLFLRGSTSQTLQTKPQIELISLIKELHSKSEQVLDIKECAMLSLQMERLARLLPVKGFLPELSQRLGVLGCAAWAEQAREVAEQQLLHQFKAFDQPGTSRDRRGGVSVGAGFGLGGGAKAKVGLDFLWAKGMDNDDEGFVFQNKSFSLAASAGAKLGLSGVATVGASLKGKTQVLHFREYSSAKAFVHMNADQLQHASRRETLKQGSRTIIGALLKLIGKVHGNELQAYKQLQLQVVNQQQRLSVLLGMVGTPTYSEGLPGPSQQQAGTGNVYSVKGSAGVRADMDAVRAGAGAQINIEKIMIQAESQTPFWDKLKDGDGKVAVDETIAHQRLNSLNEKCLSMLGEDRNRKPLSRLLALADASAENISDIDEVNNLPVKTLHQTLHVLEAEFDHYCAVIQQRDMSKPHLKVNVIEDSIASSWQGKGREEVFANMALCHAVLGSALLKKQQPMDDVNRLVARLHKPPVKHNSARLLQLSSFCDKLNLEIRDRSYVLDIGGGMGALGVKVEASLTERERIHHNPVRDGEYKDLRITVSGSLGKALPLDGLLADLLPALQAQGLGAADLESMTAGLGPELSAGTTLLLRFYKPRYQMLKEFPAEAAAYRLQFLRVSQSWDVAMALSGSVPVQPGVSAELGLTLGESGSTVLLERWGSKTLSGPMMHYFHLRQVEELDERWKTLCTAQHEPLQKLFSQLADPNSPVHAEAAYFLRQQEQEGELTLTNQFFSAMTQFKQTDVHSFNLAKDALDAFLERQYPLWQLQKGSSSVIQEQQLKY
;
A
#
# COMPACT_ATOMS: atom_id res chain seq x y z
N MET A 1 7.46 6.19 54.46
CA MET A 1 6.56 5.09 54.88
C MET A 1 6.37 4.16 53.69
N ARG A 2 6.77 2.89 53.63
CA ARG A 2 7.41 1.93 54.54
C ARG A 2 8.49 1.20 53.71
N GLU A 3 9.67 1.07 54.29
CA GLU A 3 10.73 0.15 53.87
C GLU A 3 10.37 -1.28 54.26
N ILE A 4 10.81 -2.27 53.47
CA ILE A 4 11.11 -3.61 53.98
C ILE A 4 12.44 -4.07 53.37
N ASN A 5 13.47 -4.01 54.21
CA ASN A 5 14.73 -4.72 54.08
C ASN A 5 14.53 -6.23 54.28
N ARG A 6 15.24 -7.06 53.51
CA ARG A 6 15.69 -8.37 53.97
C ARG A 6 16.93 -8.84 53.19
N SER A 7 18.07 -8.70 53.86
CA SER A 7 19.29 -9.49 53.64
C SER A 7 19.04 -10.94 54.05
N THR A 8 19.66 -11.90 53.35
CA THR A 8 20.58 -12.89 53.96
C THR A 8 21.14 -13.87 52.92
N GLN A 9 22.46 -14.03 52.98
CA GLN A 9 23.24 -15.28 52.89
C GLN A 9 23.65 -15.84 51.51
N GLU A 10 24.94 -15.62 51.23
CA GLU A 10 25.82 -16.46 50.41
C GLU A 10 25.90 -17.91 50.97
N PRO A 11 26.28 -18.86 50.10
CA PRO A 11 27.50 -19.58 50.42
C PRO A 11 28.47 -19.67 49.24
N ALA A 12 29.74 -19.46 49.58
CA ALA A 12 30.91 -19.72 48.76
C ALA A 12 31.03 -21.21 48.39
N ILE A 13 31.25 -21.49 47.11
CA ILE A 13 31.86 -22.75 46.66
C ILE A 13 32.99 -22.41 45.69
N ASN A 14 34.20 -22.52 46.22
CA ASN A 14 35.46 -22.56 45.49
C ASN A 14 35.52 -23.84 44.62
N HIS A 15 35.74 -23.70 43.32
CA HIS A 15 36.44 -24.72 42.56
C HIS A 15 37.46 -24.09 41.61
N SER A 16 38.72 -24.28 42.01
CA SER A 16 39.96 -24.15 41.27
C SER A 16 39.90 -24.75 39.87
N LEU A 17 40.27 -23.97 38.84
CA LEU A 17 40.73 -24.52 37.57
C LEU A 17 42.08 -23.92 37.18
N THR A 18 43.03 -24.83 37.15
CA THR A 18 44.46 -24.74 36.90
C THR A 18 44.78 -24.09 35.55
N ILE A 19 45.51 -22.98 35.58
CA ILE A 19 46.13 -22.36 34.41
C ILE A 19 47.37 -23.17 34.04
N LYS A 20 47.38 -23.82 32.87
CA LYS A 20 48.61 -24.28 32.21
C LYS A 20 49.10 -23.21 31.24
N GLN A 21 50.16 -22.52 31.64
CA GLN A 21 51.02 -21.73 30.77
C GLN A 21 51.86 -22.66 29.87
N CYS A 22 51.95 -22.32 28.59
CA CYS A 22 53.14 -22.50 27.73
C CYS A 22 53.01 -21.49 26.58
N LYS A 23 53.69 -20.34 26.68
CA LYS A 23 54.93 -19.99 25.95
C LYS A 23 54.74 -19.91 24.43
N ASN A 24 54.58 -18.68 23.94
CA ASN A 24 54.97 -18.30 22.57
C ASN A 24 56.03 -17.21 22.69
N GLU A 25 57.25 -17.55 22.27
CA GLU A 25 58.37 -16.65 22.11
C GLU A 25 58.18 -15.79 20.86
N ALA A 26 58.42 -14.50 21.02
CA ALA A 26 58.49 -13.52 19.96
C ALA A 26 59.95 -13.33 19.56
N ALA A 27 60.22 -13.20 18.26
CA ALA A 27 61.28 -12.32 17.77
C ALA A 27 61.05 -11.92 16.29
N PRO A 28 61.48 -10.70 15.89
CA PRO A 28 60.96 -9.97 14.74
C PRO A 28 61.96 -9.88 13.58
N ILE A 29 61.51 -9.62 12.34
CA ILE A 29 62.44 -9.18 11.28
C ILE A 29 61.89 -7.98 10.49
N VAL A 30 62.81 -7.02 10.41
CA VAL A 30 62.85 -5.65 9.88
C VAL A 30 62.70 -5.57 8.36
N ARG A 31 62.20 -4.40 7.91
CA ARG A 31 62.09 -3.89 6.53
C ARG A 31 63.42 -3.85 5.77
N GLN A 32 63.40 -4.04 4.44
CA GLN A 32 64.19 -3.23 3.51
C GLN A 32 63.68 -3.30 2.05
N ASN A 33 63.80 -2.18 1.34
CA ASN A 33 63.28 -1.88 0.01
C ASN A 33 64.30 -2.16 -1.11
N SER A 34 63.76 -2.25 -2.34
CA SER A 34 64.25 -1.74 -3.64
C SER A 34 65.52 -2.33 -4.32
N ALA A 35 65.36 -2.89 -5.55
CA ALA A 35 65.96 -2.38 -6.81
C ALA A 35 65.87 -3.38 -8.01
N THR A 36 65.22 -2.93 -9.09
CA THR A 36 65.40 -3.07 -10.56
C THR A 36 66.31 -4.11 -11.28
N LEU A 37 65.71 -4.74 -12.33
CA LEU A 37 66.17 -5.12 -13.71
C LEU A 37 67.04 -6.41 -13.93
N PRO A 38 67.14 -7.04 -15.15
CA PRO A 38 66.36 -6.97 -16.42
C PRO A 38 65.99 -8.36 -17.06
N VAL A 39 65.49 -8.29 -18.31
CA VAL A 39 64.96 -9.31 -19.24
C VAL A 39 66.05 -10.20 -19.88
N GLU A 40 65.85 -11.52 -20.00
CA GLU A 40 65.87 -12.34 -21.26
C GLU A 40 65.94 -13.88 -21.03
N LEU A 41 64.93 -14.56 -21.61
CA LEU A 41 64.96 -15.85 -22.34
C LEU A 41 65.74 -17.07 -21.78
N SER A 42 65.00 -18.12 -21.41
CA SER A 42 65.06 -19.42 -22.13
C SER A 42 63.93 -20.36 -21.73
N ALA A 43 63.28 -20.89 -22.76
CA ALA A 43 62.17 -21.83 -22.72
C ALA A 43 62.54 -23.16 -22.05
N VAL A 44 61.58 -23.78 -21.37
CA VAL A 44 61.10 -25.17 -21.52
C VAL A 44 60.27 -25.49 -20.27
N HIS A 45 58.94 -25.48 -20.39
CA HIS A 45 57.92 -26.30 -19.70
C HIS A 45 56.55 -25.65 -19.91
N ALA A 46 56.03 -25.75 -21.14
CA ALA A 46 54.62 -25.50 -21.41
C ALA A 46 53.81 -26.71 -20.90
N VAL A 47 53.35 -26.65 -19.65
CA VAL A 47 52.14 -27.39 -19.26
C VAL A 47 50.96 -26.50 -19.64
N SER A 48 50.34 -26.86 -20.76
CA SER A 48 49.08 -26.30 -21.24
C SER A 48 48.00 -26.48 -20.17
N ILE A 49 47.74 -25.41 -19.42
CA ILE A 49 46.48 -25.25 -18.68
C ILE A 49 45.39 -25.17 -19.75
N PRO A 50 44.41 -26.09 -19.80
CA PRO A 50 43.29 -25.93 -20.71
C PRO A 50 42.58 -24.64 -20.35
N GLN A 51 42.47 -23.71 -21.31
CA GLN A 51 41.56 -22.59 -21.24
C GLN A 51 40.15 -23.16 -21.02
N VAL A 52 39.70 -23.15 -19.76
CA VAL A 52 38.30 -23.31 -19.44
C VAL A 52 37.61 -22.07 -20.00
N ILE A 53 36.91 -22.26 -21.12
CA ILE A 53 35.91 -21.32 -21.61
C ILE A 53 35.00 -21.02 -20.42
N ARG A 54 35.09 -19.81 -19.85
CA ARG A 54 34.15 -19.33 -18.83
C ARG A 54 32.80 -19.20 -19.51
N ALA A 55 31.96 -20.23 -19.39
CA ALA A 55 30.55 -20.09 -19.69
C ALA A 55 29.97 -19.02 -18.76
N GLU A 56 29.19 -18.09 -19.32
CA GLU A 56 28.45 -17.11 -18.52
C GLU A 56 27.56 -17.84 -17.51
N PRO A 57 27.52 -17.41 -16.23
CA PRO A 57 26.73 -18.07 -15.20
C PRO A 57 25.24 -17.96 -15.53
N ALA A 58 24.57 -19.10 -15.71
CA ALA A 58 23.16 -19.13 -16.06
C ALA A 58 22.28 -18.84 -14.83
N MET A 59 21.25 -18.03 -14.99
CA MET A 59 20.32 -17.65 -13.92
C MET A 59 19.24 -18.72 -13.73
N LEU A 60 19.20 -19.42 -12.59
CA LEU A 60 18.20 -20.47 -12.34
C LEU A 60 16.80 -19.92 -12.04
N ILE A 61 16.73 -18.73 -11.43
CA ILE A 61 15.51 -18.10 -10.94
C ILE A 61 15.54 -16.64 -11.38
N ASN A 62 14.48 -16.16 -12.03
CA ASN A 62 14.36 -14.73 -12.37
C ASN A 62 13.71 -13.92 -11.24
N ASP A 63 13.58 -12.61 -11.46
CA ASP A 63 13.08 -11.60 -10.53
C ASP A 63 11.62 -11.83 -10.06
N LYS A 64 10.88 -12.76 -10.68
CA LYS A 64 9.50 -13.19 -10.35
C LYS A 64 9.44 -14.64 -9.85
N ALA A 65 10.53 -15.07 -9.21
CA ALA A 65 10.85 -16.43 -8.79
C ALA A 65 10.50 -17.56 -9.79
N ARG A 66 10.56 -17.28 -11.10
CA ARG A 66 10.31 -18.29 -12.13
C ARG A 66 11.56 -19.11 -12.39
N ILE A 67 11.40 -20.43 -12.36
CA ILE A 67 12.50 -21.38 -12.59
C ILE A 67 12.74 -21.52 -14.10
N GLN A 68 13.98 -21.26 -14.52
CA GLN A 68 14.43 -21.43 -15.90
C GLN A 68 14.62 -22.92 -16.22
N ARG A 69 13.92 -23.42 -17.25
CA ARG A 69 13.88 -24.85 -17.60
C ARG A 69 15.24 -25.37 -18.00
N ASP A 70 15.98 -24.64 -18.84
CA ASP A 70 17.27 -25.10 -19.37
C ASP A 70 18.32 -25.26 -18.27
N VAL A 71 18.37 -24.32 -17.33
CA VAL A 71 19.31 -24.35 -16.20
C VAL A 71 18.95 -25.48 -15.23
N LEU A 72 17.66 -25.68 -14.95
CA LEU A 72 17.17 -26.79 -14.14
C LEU A 72 17.50 -28.15 -14.78
N LEU A 73 17.26 -28.31 -16.08
CA LEU A 73 17.54 -29.55 -16.81
C LEU A 73 19.04 -29.87 -16.85
N GLN A 74 19.91 -28.87 -16.96
CA GLN A 74 21.36 -29.05 -16.83
C GLN A 74 21.73 -29.55 -15.43
N ALA A 75 21.14 -28.98 -14.38
CA ALA A 75 21.38 -29.40 -13.00
C ALA A 75 20.90 -30.84 -12.75
N LEU A 76 19.70 -31.20 -13.22
CA LEU A 76 19.16 -32.56 -13.08
C LEU A 76 20.00 -33.61 -13.84
N LYS A 77 20.49 -33.28 -15.06
CA LYS A 77 21.41 -34.13 -15.82
C LYS A 77 22.76 -34.30 -15.11
N GLY A 78 23.25 -33.26 -14.44
CA GLY A 78 24.46 -33.39 -13.61
C GLY A 78 24.22 -34.29 -12.40
N MET A 79 23.07 -34.17 -11.72
CA MET A 79 22.69 -35.06 -10.61
C MET A 79 22.61 -36.51 -11.06
N GLU A 80 22.08 -36.77 -12.26
CA GLU A 80 22.04 -38.10 -12.87
C GLU A 80 23.46 -38.66 -13.05
N ARG A 81 24.38 -37.87 -13.62
CA ARG A 81 25.79 -38.27 -13.79
C ARG A 81 26.46 -38.60 -12.44
N THR A 82 26.26 -37.77 -11.43
CA THR A 82 26.81 -38.01 -10.08
C THR A 82 26.22 -39.26 -9.44
N LEU A 83 24.90 -39.49 -9.56
CA LEU A 83 24.25 -40.69 -9.05
C LEU A 83 24.73 -41.96 -9.75
N MET A 84 24.97 -41.89 -11.06
CA MET A 84 25.58 -42.99 -11.81
C MET A 84 27.01 -43.27 -11.30
N GLN A 85 27.83 -42.24 -11.09
CA GLN A 85 29.19 -42.39 -10.55
C GLN A 85 29.22 -42.99 -9.14
N GLN A 86 28.28 -42.62 -8.26
CA GLN A 86 28.19 -43.18 -6.90
C GLN A 86 27.69 -44.63 -6.87
N SER A 87 26.98 -45.07 -7.90
CA SER A 87 26.45 -46.44 -8.01
C SER A 87 27.48 -47.44 -8.58
N TYR A 88 28.62 -46.95 -9.07
CA TYR A 88 29.73 -47.76 -9.57
C TYR A 88 31.00 -47.50 -8.73
N PRO A 89 31.29 -48.29 -7.69
CA PRO A 89 32.64 -48.29 -7.14
C PRO A 89 33.56 -48.93 -8.19
N LEU A 90 34.41 -48.14 -8.84
CA LEU A 90 35.55 -48.68 -9.58
C LEU A 90 36.44 -49.44 -8.58
N PRO A 91 36.65 -50.77 -8.70
CA PRO A 91 37.65 -51.44 -7.89
C PRO A 91 39.05 -50.95 -8.29
N PRO A 92 39.96 -50.71 -7.34
CA PRO A 92 41.34 -50.38 -7.69
C PRO A 92 42.02 -51.64 -8.24
N ASN A 93 42.80 -51.47 -9.30
CA ASN A 93 43.70 -52.47 -9.90
C ASN A 93 43.09 -53.68 -10.63
N ILE A 94 42.46 -53.44 -11.79
CA ILE A 94 42.55 -54.41 -12.89
C ILE A 94 43.06 -53.69 -14.14
N LYS A 95 44.19 -54.16 -14.68
CA LYS A 95 44.80 -53.68 -15.92
C LYS A 95 43.76 -53.71 -17.06
N ARG A 96 43.70 -52.63 -17.85
CA ARG A 96 42.78 -52.39 -18.98
C ARG A 96 42.72 -53.49 -20.05
N SER A 97 43.55 -54.54 -19.98
CA SER A 97 43.66 -55.60 -20.98
C SER A 97 42.67 -56.77 -20.82
N PHE A 98 41.88 -56.86 -19.74
CA PHE A 98 40.94 -57.99 -19.54
C PHE A 98 39.46 -57.70 -19.83
N LEU A 99 39.10 -56.49 -20.28
CA LEU A 99 37.70 -56.08 -20.47
C LEU A 99 37.16 -56.23 -21.91
N PHE A 100 37.84 -56.95 -22.80
CA PHE A 100 37.40 -57.15 -24.19
C PHE A 100 36.78 -58.51 -24.51
N LEU A 101 36.64 -59.42 -23.53
CA LEU A 101 36.05 -60.75 -23.77
C LEU A 101 35.00 -61.11 -22.71
N ARG A 102 33.87 -60.40 -22.75
CA ARG A 102 32.54 -60.96 -22.47
C ARG A 102 31.48 -59.96 -22.90
N GLY A 103 30.89 -60.22 -24.07
CA GLY A 103 29.60 -59.67 -24.44
C GLY A 103 28.58 -60.12 -23.39
N SER A 104 28.30 -59.23 -22.45
CA SER A 104 27.13 -59.30 -21.59
C SER A 104 26.52 -57.92 -21.62
N THR A 105 25.32 -57.86 -22.18
CA THR A 105 24.38 -56.76 -22.03
C THR A 105 24.20 -56.51 -20.54
N SER A 106 24.99 -55.60 -19.98
CA SER A 106 24.75 -55.05 -18.66
C SER A 106 23.47 -54.23 -18.77
N GLN A 107 22.32 -54.87 -18.56
CA GLN A 107 21.13 -54.16 -18.13
C GLN A 107 21.50 -53.53 -16.79
N THR A 108 21.85 -52.26 -16.83
CA THR A 108 21.96 -51.41 -15.65
C THR A 108 20.64 -51.51 -14.89
N LEU A 109 20.62 -52.27 -13.79
CA LEU A 109 19.56 -52.25 -12.80
C LEU A 109 19.50 -50.84 -12.23
N GLN A 110 18.65 -50.00 -12.82
CA GLN A 110 18.48 -48.63 -12.37
C GLN A 110 17.96 -48.66 -10.93
N THR A 111 18.63 -47.94 -10.05
CA THR A 111 18.17 -47.81 -8.66
C THR A 111 16.88 -46.98 -8.63
N LYS A 112 16.00 -47.22 -7.64
CA LYS A 112 14.76 -46.42 -7.47
C LYS A 112 14.97 -44.89 -7.57
N PRO A 113 16.01 -44.27 -6.98
CA PRO A 113 16.26 -42.83 -7.15
C PRO A 113 16.67 -42.43 -8.59
N GLN A 114 17.34 -43.30 -9.36
CA GLN A 114 17.66 -43.04 -10.77
C GLN A 114 16.40 -43.05 -11.64
N ILE A 115 15.48 -43.98 -11.40
CA ILE A 115 14.20 -44.06 -12.12
C ILE A 115 13.38 -42.79 -11.90
N GLU A 116 13.30 -42.32 -10.64
CA GLU A 116 12.56 -41.08 -10.32
C GLU A 116 13.19 -39.84 -10.99
N LEU A 117 14.52 -39.70 -10.96
CA LEU A 117 15.20 -38.57 -11.61
C LEU A 117 15.04 -38.58 -13.15
N ILE A 118 15.18 -39.74 -13.78
CA ILE A 118 15.02 -39.89 -15.24
C ILE A 118 13.57 -39.60 -15.66
N SER A 119 12.59 -40.00 -14.84
CA SER A 119 11.18 -39.68 -15.11
C SER A 119 10.91 -38.18 -15.11
N LEU A 120 11.45 -37.45 -14.11
CA LEU A 120 11.34 -35.99 -14.04
C LEU A 120 11.97 -35.29 -15.25
N ILE A 121 13.18 -35.72 -15.65
CA ILE A 121 13.90 -35.13 -16.79
C ILE A 121 13.11 -35.30 -18.09
N LYS A 122 12.48 -36.46 -18.28
CA LYS A 122 11.64 -36.75 -19.46
C LYS A 122 10.37 -35.90 -19.46
N GLU A 123 9.70 -35.79 -18.33
CA GLU A 123 8.47 -34.99 -18.21
C GLU A 123 8.75 -33.49 -18.47
N LEU A 124 9.85 -32.94 -17.94
CA LEU A 124 10.24 -31.54 -18.16
C LEU A 124 10.79 -31.25 -19.58
N HIS A 125 11.33 -32.24 -20.31
CA HIS A 125 11.74 -32.08 -21.72
C HIS A 125 10.57 -32.01 -22.70
N SER A 126 9.36 -32.40 -22.27
CA SER A 126 8.21 -32.57 -23.19
C SER A 126 7.60 -31.25 -23.68
N LYS A 127 8.00 -30.10 -23.11
CA LYS A 127 7.46 -28.77 -23.44
C LYS A 127 8.54 -27.79 -23.89
N SER A 128 8.17 -26.85 -24.76
CA SER A 128 9.09 -25.90 -25.42
C SER A 128 9.26 -24.54 -24.72
N GLU A 129 8.45 -24.20 -23.71
CA GLU A 129 8.54 -22.92 -23.01
C GLU A 129 9.83 -22.77 -22.19
N GLN A 130 10.42 -21.58 -22.08
CA GLN A 130 11.68 -21.41 -21.34
C GLN A 130 11.52 -21.52 -19.80
N VAL A 131 10.30 -21.36 -19.29
CA VAL A 131 9.99 -21.28 -17.85
C VAL A 131 9.07 -22.44 -17.44
N LEU A 132 9.25 -22.96 -16.22
CA LEU A 132 8.34 -23.98 -15.67
C LEU A 132 6.94 -23.43 -15.38
N ASP A 133 5.91 -24.17 -15.77
CA ASP A 133 4.52 -23.88 -15.43
C ASP A 133 4.14 -24.34 -14.00
N ILE A 134 2.93 -23.98 -13.55
CA ILE A 134 2.45 -24.26 -12.18
C ILE A 134 2.43 -25.77 -11.87
N LYS A 135 2.15 -26.63 -12.85
CA LYS A 135 2.14 -28.09 -12.67
C LYS A 135 3.55 -28.64 -12.62
N GLU A 136 4.42 -28.15 -13.48
CA GLU A 136 5.84 -28.52 -13.52
C GLU A 136 6.54 -28.14 -12.22
N CYS A 137 6.23 -26.97 -11.64
CA CYS A 137 6.74 -26.58 -10.32
C CYS A 137 6.22 -27.49 -9.19
N ALA A 138 4.92 -27.83 -9.18
CA ALA A 138 4.34 -28.76 -8.20
C ALA A 138 4.97 -30.17 -8.30
N MET A 139 5.17 -30.64 -9.53
CA MET A 139 5.77 -31.93 -9.86
C MET A 139 7.24 -32.00 -9.45
N LEU A 140 8.05 -31.00 -9.86
CA LEU A 140 9.44 -30.84 -9.47
C LEU A 140 9.57 -30.91 -7.94
N SER A 141 8.74 -30.15 -7.24
CA SER A 141 8.79 -30.06 -5.80
C SER A 141 8.52 -31.40 -5.11
N LEU A 142 7.43 -32.09 -5.48
CA LEU A 142 7.04 -33.38 -4.90
C LEU A 142 8.02 -34.50 -5.25
N GLN A 143 8.54 -34.53 -6.48
CA GLN A 143 9.51 -35.54 -6.92
C GLN A 143 10.89 -35.31 -6.27
N MET A 144 11.32 -34.07 -6.08
CA MET A 144 12.57 -33.75 -5.38
C MET A 144 12.52 -34.06 -3.88
N GLU A 145 11.38 -33.79 -3.20
CA GLU A 145 11.16 -34.21 -1.82
C GLU A 145 11.22 -35.73 -1.66
N ARG A 146 10.67 -36.45 -2.63
CA ARG A 146 10.68 -37.93 -2.65
C ARG A 146 12.10 -38.46 -2.89
N LEU A 147 12.81 -37.88 -3.85
CA LEU A 147 14.19 -38.23 -4.17
C LEU A 147 15.13 -37.97 -2.98
N ALA A 148 14.97 -36.86 -2.25
CA ALA A 148 15.73 -36.57 -1.05
C ALA A 148 15.56 -37.63 0.05
N ARG A 149 14.37 -38.27 0.15
CA ARG A 149 14.12 -39.37 1.12
C ARG A 149 14.70 -40.70 0.68
N LEU A 150 14.87 -40.92 -0.63
CA LEU A 150 15.42 -42.15 -1.19
C LEU A 150 16.96 -42.15 -1.22
N LEU A 151 17.58 -40.97 -1.15
CA LEU A 151 19.02 -40.81 -1.10
C LEU A 151 19.59 -41.00 0.32
N PRO A 152 20.85 -41.46 0.45
CA PRO A 152 21.49 -41.64 1.75
C PRO A 152 21.60 -40.30 2.51
N VAL A 153 21.25 -40.29 3.79
CA VAL A 153 21.12 -39.09 4.65
C VAL A 153 22.39 -38.22 4.72
N LYS A 154 23.57 -38.80 4.41
CA LYS A 154 24.86 -38.10 4.37
C LYS A 154 25.28 -37.93 2.91
N GLY A 155 25.28 -36.69 2.42
CA GLY A 155 25.76 -36.34 1.08
C GLY A 155 25.22 -34.99 0.62
N PHE A 156 25.80 -34.43 -0.44
CA PHE A 156 25.34 -33.15 -0.99
C PHE A 156 24.10 -33.30 -1.90
N LEU A 157 23.90 -34.48 -2.52
CA LEU A 157 22.73 -34.78 -3.36
C LEU A 157 21.39 -34.74 -2.61
N PRO A 158 21.20 -35.36 -1.43
CA PRO A 158 19.95 -35.21 -0.67
C PRO A 158 19.70 -33.76 -0.23
N GLU A 159 20.76 -33.00 0.10
CA GLU A 159 20.66 -31.57 0.44
C GLU A 159 20.22 -30.75 -0.80
N LEU A 160 20.81 -31.01 -1.96
CA LEU A 160 20.44 -30.37 -3.22
C LEU A 160 18.99 -30.69 -3.62
N SER A 161 18.59 -31.96 -3.53
CA SER A 161 17.20 -32.37 -3.79
C SER A 161 16.21 -31.71 -2.83
N GLN A 162 16.53 -31.63 -1.54
CA GLN A 162 15.67 -30.93 -0.57
C GLN A 162 15.51 -29.45 -0.92
N ARG A 163 16.59 -28.75 -1.29
CA ARG A 163 16.57 -27.32 -1.63
C ARG A 163 15.89 -27.04 -2.97
N LEU A 164 16.10 -27.89 -3.98
CA LEU A 164 15.35 -27.83 -5.25
C LEU A 164 13.86 -28.13 -5.03
N GLY A 165 13.52 -29.01 -4.08
CA GLY A 165 12.16 -29.26 -3.65
C GLY A 165 11.47 -28.03 -3.05
N VAL A 166 12.15 -27.33 -2.14
CA VAL A 166 11.70 -26.06 -1.55
C VAL A 166 11.55 -24.98 -2.61
N LEU A 167 12.52 -24.88 -3.53
CA LEU A 167 12.47 -23.94 -4.65
C LEU A 167 11.24 -24.19 -5.56
N GLY A 168 11.00 -25.45 -5.95
CA GLY A 168 9.81 -25.83 -6.72
C GLY A 168 8.51 -25.53 -5.97
N CYS A 169 8.50 -25.65 -4.64
CA CYS A 169 7.34 -25.35 -3.81
C CYS A 169 7.04 -23.84 -3.80
N ALA A 170 8.06 -23.00 -3.61
CA ALA A 170 7.89 -21.56 -3.62
C ALA A 170 7.47 -21.04 -5.00
N ALA A 171 8.11 -21.55 -6.08
CA ALA A 171 7.74 -21.20 -7.44
C ALA A 171 6.30 -21.63 -7.78
N TRP A 172 5.86 -22.81 -7.32
CA TRP A 172 4.45 -23.21 -7.43
C TRP A 172 3.54 -22.25 -6.66
N ALA A 173 3.89 -21.90 -5.41
CA ALA A 173 3.06 -21.07 -4.55
C ALA A 173 2.94 -19.64 -5.09
N GLU A 174 3.99 -19.10 -5.72
CA GLU A 174 3.97 -17.81 -6.41
C GLU A 174 3.08 -17.82 -7.64
N GLN A 175 3.20 -18.84 -8.49
CA GLN A 175 2.32 -18.98 -9.65
C GLN A 175 0.86 -19.20 -9.24
N ALA A 176 0.61 -19.98 -8.18
CA ALA A 176 -0.72 -20.18 -7.63
C ALA A 176 -1.31 -18.86 -7.09
N ARG A 177 -0.48 -18.06 -6.42
CA ARG A 177 -0.83 -16.73 -5.93
C ARG A 177 -1.15 -15.78 -7.07
N GLU A 178 -0.31 -15.67 -8.10
CA GLU A 178 -0.55 -14.80 -9.26
C GLU A 178 -1.86 -15.15 -9.96
N VAL A 179 -2.16 -16.44 -10.16
CA VAL A 179 -3.42 -16.90 -10.75
C VAL A 179 -4.61 -16.46 -9.89
N ALA A 180 -4.50 -16.58 -8.57
CA ALA A 180 -5.57 -16.20 -7.67
C ALA A 180 -5.72 -14.66 -7.57
N GLU A 181 -4.61 -13.91 -7.59
CA GLU A 181 -4.60 -12.45 -7.67
C GLU A 181 -5.29 -11.97 -8.94
N GLN A 182 -5.01 -12.56 -10.12
CA GLN A 182 -5.69 -12.19 -11.37
C GLN A 182 -7.21 -12.38 -11.31
N GLN A 183 -7.68 -13.45 -10.66
CA GLN A 183 -9.11 -13.69 -10.49
C GLN A 183 -9.76 -12.77 -9.45
N LEU A 184 -9.08 -12.53 -8.32
CA LEU A 184 -9.55 -11.57 -7.32
C LEU A 184 -9.58 -10.16 -7.89
N LEU A 185 -8.55 -9.77 -8.64
CA LEU A 185 -8.52 -8.51 -9.38
C LEU A 185 -9.75 -8.38 -10.27
N HIS A 186 -10.14 -9.42 -11.00
CA HIS A 186 -11.38 -9.37 -11.78
C HIS A 186 -12.64 -9.14 -10.92
N GLN A 187 -12.71 -9.70 -9.71
CA GLN A 187 -13.84 -9.48 -8.78
C GLN A 187 -13.85 -8.08 -8.16
N PHE A 188 -12.66 -7.53 -7.88
CA PHE A 188 -12.49 -6.22 -7.24
C PHE A 188 -12.24 -5.08 -8.23
N LYS A 189 -12.15 -5.35 -9.54
CA LYS A 189 -11.95 -4.36 -10.61
C LYS A 189 -12.98 -3.24 -10.60
N ALA A 190 -14.20 -3.53 -10.14
CA ALA A 190 -15.22 -2.50 -9.96
C ALA A 190 -14.77 -1.39 -9.00
N PHE A 191 -13.95 -1.72 -8.00
CA PHE A 191 -13.35 -0.75 -7.08
C PHE A 191 -12.11 -0.07 -7.65
N ASP A 192 -11.71 -0.28 -8.91
CA ASP A 192 -10.75 0.61 -9.58
C ASP A 192 -11.44 1.90 -10.07
N GLN A 193 -12.77 1.93 -10.09
CA GLN A 193 -13.56 3.10 -10.44
C GLN A 193 -13.92 3.90 -9.16
N PRO A 194 -13.43 5.15 -9.05
CA PRO A 194 -13.75 6.05 -7.93
C PRO A 194 -15.25 6.16 -7.65
N GLY A 195 -15.64 6.10 -6.38
CA GLY A 195 -17.04 6.19 -5.93
C GLY A 195 -17.84 4.89 -5.91
N THR A 196 -17.27 3.76 -6.33
CA THR A 196 -17.91 2.44 -6.22
C THR A 196 -17.92 1.97 -4.76
N SER A 197 -19.04 1.43 -4.28
CA SER A 197 -19.18 0.96 -2.89
C SER A 197 -20.03 -0.30 -2.76
N ARG A 198 -19.81 -1.05 -1.69
CA ARG A 198 -20.59 -2.22 -1.30
C ARG A 198 -20.57 -2.39 0.21
N ASP A 199 -21.74 -2.33 0.83
CA ASP A 199 -21.94 -2.44 2.26
C ASP A 199 -22.90 -3.56 2.62
N ARG A 200 -22.58 -4.31 3.67
CA ARG A 200 -23.49 -5.22 4.36
C ARG A 200 -23.80 -4.63 5.72
N ARG A 201 -25.08 -4.55 6.06
CA ARG A 201 -25.57 -3.96 7.30
C ARG A 201 -26.48 -4.92 8.05
N GLY A 202 -26.39 -4.87 9.37
CA GLY A 202 -27.26 -5.57 10.29
C GLY A 202 -27.57 -4.67 11.48
N GLY A 203 -28.76 -4.81 12.07
CA GLY A 203 -29.13 -3.97 13.20
C GLY A 203 -30.40 -4.38 13.89
N VAL A 204 -30.60 -3.78 15.06
CA VAL A 204 -31.74 -3.98 15.94
C VAL A 204 -32.27 -2.62 16.33
N SER A 205 -33.59 -2.47 16.35
CA SER A 205 -34.27 -1.26 16.78
C SER A 205 -35.25 -1.55 17.91
N VAL A 206 -35.36 -0.60 18.83
CA VAL A 206 -36.33 -0.62 19.92
C VAL A 206 -36.99 0.75 20.00
N GLY A 207 -38.32 0.79 20.01
CA GLY A 207 -39.07 2.03 20.10
C GLY A 207 -40.36 1.93 20.89
N ALA A 208 -40.94 3.08 21.19
CA ALA A 208 -42.25 3.23 21.78
C ALA A 208 -43.11 4.13 20.89
N GLY A 209 -44.31 3.65 20.57
CA GLY A 209 -45.34 4.41 19.88
C GLY A 209 -46.42 4.87 20.87
N PHE A 210 -46.80 6.13 20.80
CA PHE A 210 -47.86 6.74 21.60
C PHE A 210 -48.98 7.24 20.68
N GLY A 211 -50.20 6.78 20.90
CA GLY A 211 -51.42 7.27 20.27
C GLY A 211 -51.80 8.59 20.91
N LEU A 212 -51.82 9.64 20.11
CA LEU A 212 -52.37 10.93 20.47
C LEU A 212 -53.78 10.94 19.85
N GLY A 213 -54.83 11.11 20.65
CA GLY A 213 -56.24 10.98 20.19
C GLY A 213 -56.55 11.68 18.86
N GLY A 214 -57.51 11.17 18.10
CA GLY A 214 -57.83 11.67 16.75
C GLY A 214 -57.00 11.05 15.61
N GLY A 215 -56.31 9.93 15.84
CA GLY A 215 -55.56 9.20 14.81
C GLY A 215 -54.08 9.57 14.69
N ALA A 216 -53.60 10.52 15.50
CA ALA A 216 -52.20 10.91 15.54
C ALA A 216 -51.32 9.88 16.29
N LYS A 217 -50.08 9.72 15.85
CA LYS A 217 -49.11 8.81 16.47
C LYS A 217 -47.76 9.52 16.64
N ALA A 218 -47.26 9.55 17.87
CA ALA A 218 -45.88 9.90 18.16
C ALA A 218 -45.04 8.62 18.27
N LYS A 219 -43.81 8.64 17.76
CA LYS A 219 -42.87 7.53 17.88
C LYS A 219 -41.54 8.05 18.39
N VAL A 220 -40.96 7.31 19.34
CA VAL A 220 -39.57 7.48 19.78
C VAL A 220 -38.87 6.14 19.61
N GLY A 221 -37.69 6.14 19.00
CA GLY A 221 -36.95 4.90 18.72
C GLY A 221 -35.44 5.07 18.86
N LEU A 222 -34.78 3.99 19.26
CA LEU A 222 -33.33 3.81 19.28
C LEU A 222 -32.96 2.68 18.32
N ASP A 223 -32.04 2.96 17.40
CA ASP A 223 -31.53 2.00 16.42
C ASP A 223 -30.04 1.73 16.67
N PHE A 224 -29.67 0.46 16.72
CA PHE A 224 -28.29 -0.02 16.77
C PHE A 224 -27.96 -0.69 15.43
N LEU A 225 -26.99 -0.15 14.71
CA LEU A 225 -26.62 -0.62 13.37
C LEU A 225 -25.13 -0.94 13.33
N TRP A 226 -24.79 -2.13 12.82
CA TRP A 226 -23.44 -2.52 12.43
C TRP A 226 -23.38 -2.65 10.91
N ALA A 227 -22.32 -2.15 10.30
CA ALA A 227 -22.08 -2.38 8.88
C ALA A 227 -20.61 -2.73 8.60
N LYS A 228 -20.40 -3.53 7.56
CA LYS A 228 -19.09 -3.84 7.01
C LYS A 228 -19.17 -3.72 5.50
N GLY A 229 -18.22 -3.04 4.91
CA GLY A 229 -18.18 -2.90 3.47
C GLY A 229 -16.84 -2.46 2.94
N MET A 230 -16.84 -2.18 1.64
CA MET A 230 -15.75 -1.60 0.90
C MET A 230 -16.27 -0.46 0.06
N ASP A 231 -15.49 0.62 -0.01
CA ASP A 231 -15.75 1.74 -0.91
C ASP A 231 -14.44 2.21 -1.55
N ASN A 232 -14.58 2.88 -2.69
CA ASN A 232 -13.50 3.63 -3.31
C ASN A 232 -13.83 5.12 -3.19
N ASP A 233 -12.88 5.92 -2.69
CA ASP A 233 -13.08 7.37 -2.64
C ASP A 233 -12.95 8.01 -4.02
N ASP A 234 -13.05 9.34 -4.09
CA ASP A 234 -13.01 10.03 -5.37
C ASP A 234 -11.61 10.12 -5.99
N GLU A 235 -10.55 9.80 -5.23
CA GLU A 235 -9.16 9.84 -5.72
C GLU A 235 -8.73 8.49 -6.29
N GLY A 236 -9.32 7.39 -5.81
CA GLY A 236 -8.97 6.03 -6.19
C GLY A 236 -8.55 5.14 -5.02
N PHE A 237 -8.52 5.66 -3.79
CA PHE A 237 -8.19 4.87 -2.59
C PHE A 237 -9.33 3.93 -2.25
N VAL A 238 -9.00 2.68 -1.95
CA VAL A 238 -9.98 1.66 -1.55
C VAL A 238 -9.98 1.55 -0.04
N PHE A 239 -11.12 1.71 0.61
CA PHE A 239 -11.26 1.51 2.04
C PHE A 239 -12.07 0.26 2.34
N GLN A 240 -11.66 -0.45 3.38
CA GLN A 240 -12.44 -1.49 4.02
C GLN A 240 -12.98 -0.95 5.33
N ASN A 241 -14.29 -0.79 5.41
CA ASN A 241 -14.95 -0.10 6.50
C ASN A 241 -15.69 -1.09 7.41
N LYS A 242 -15.59 -0.85 8.71
CA LYS A 242 -16.43 -1.47 9.73
C LYS A 242 -17.02 -0.36 10.57
N SER A 243 -18.34 -0.19 10.52
CA SER A 243 -19.01 0.85 11.27
C SER A 243 -19.97 0.29 12.31
N PHE A 244 -20.08 1.04 13.40
CA PHE A 244 -21.09 0.90 14.42
C PHE A 244 -21.78 2.24 14.57
N SER A 245 -23.11 2.26 14.57
CA SER A 245 -23.87 3.49 14.77
C SER A 245 -25.05 3.30 15.69
N LEU A 246 -25.28 4.34 16.47
CA LEU A 246 -26.42 4.51 17.36
C LEU A 246 -27.25 5.68 16.83
N ALA A 247 -28.52 5.44 16.51
CA ALA A 247 -29.44 6.50 16.11
C ALA A 247 -30.60 6.61 17.09
N ALA A 248 -31.02 7.84 17.37
CA ALA A 248 -32.22 8.16 18.10
C ALA A 248 -33.15 8.92 17.16
N SER A 249 -34.43 8.56 17.13
CA SER A 249 -35.43 9.25 16.34
C SER A 249 -36.65 9.58 17.18
N ALA A 250 -37.19 10.78 16.98
CA ALA A 250 -38.46 11.22 17.54
C ALA A 250 -39.27 11.87 16.42
N GLY A 251 -40.54 11.49 16.29
CA GLY A 251 -41.41 12.10 15.29
C GLY A 251 -42.88 12.00 15.64
N ALA A 252 -43.64 13.01 15.23
CA ALA A 252 -45.09 13.04 15.35
C ALA A 252 -45.71 13.05 13.95
N LYS A 253 -46.65 12.13 13.70
CA LYS A 253 -47.53 12.16 12.52
C LYS A 253 -48.90 12.61 12.98
N LEU A 254 -49.35 13.78 12.52
CA LEU A 254 -50.70 14.26 12.71
C LEU A 254 -51.55 13.76 11.54
N GLY A 255 -52.48 12.86 11.81
CA GLY A 255 -53.50 12.43 10.86
C GLY A 255 -54.72 13.32 11.01
N LEU A 256 -54.95 14.24 10.06
CA LEU A 256 -56.25 14.88 9.90
C LEU A 256 -57.05 14.03 8.91
N SER A 257 -58.23 13.58 9.32
CA SER A 257 -59.15 12.80 8.49
C SER A 257 -59.54 13.61 7.24
N GLY A 258 -58.92 13.34 6.09
CA GLY A 258 -59.38 13.79 4.79
C GLY A 258 -58.32 14.35 3.85
N VAL A 259 -57.40 15.21 4.30
CA VAL A 259 -56.39 15.85 3.43
C VAL A 259 -55.14 16.20 4.26
N ALA A 260 -53.96 15.80 3.77
CA ALA A 260 -52.60 16.11 4.25
C ALA A 260 -52.15 15.57 5.62
N THR A 261 -51.02 14.85 5.63
CA THR A 261 -50.28 14.49 6.85
C THR A 261 -49.18 15.51 7.11
N VAL A 262 -49.28 16.28 8.20
CA VAL A 262 -48.18 17.12 8.68
C VAL A 262 -47.34 16.29 9.66
N GLY A 263 -46.05 16.14 9.34
CA GLY A 263 -45.10 15.38 10.15
C GLY A 263 -43.87 16.20 10.48
N ALA A 264 -43.52 16.26 11.77
CA ALA A 264 -42.22 16.77 12.23
C ALA A 264 -41.39 15.57 12.72
N SER A 265 -40.14 15.48 12.29
CA SER A 265 -39.20 14.46 12.76
C SER A 265 -37.84 15.06 13.09
N LEU A 266 -37.29 14.64 14.23
CA LEU A 266 -35.93 14.88 14.66
C LEU A 266 -35.21 13.53 14.69
N LYS A 267 -34.02 13.43 14.10
CA LYS A 267 -33.16 12.26 14.27
C LYS A 267 -31.75 12.70 14.61
N GLY A 268 -31.14 12.04 15.58
CA GLY A 268 -29.71 12.13 15.89
C GLY A 268 -29.06 10.78 15.61
N LYS A 269 -27.87 10.77 15.02
CA LYS A 269 -27.07 9.57 14.79
C LYS A 269 -25.63 9.85 15.18
N THR A 270 -25.04 8.93 15.95
CA THR A 270 -23.61 8.88 16.22
C THR A 270 -23.07 7.62 15.55
N GLN A 271 -21.91 7.72 14.90
CA GLN A 271 -21.28 6.62 14.20
C GLN A 271 -19.79 6.61 14.46
N VAL A 272 -19.25 5.42 14.75
CA VAL A 272 -17.82 5.15 14.76
C VAL A 272 -17.54 4.19 13.62
N LEU A 273 -16.62 4.56 12.74
CA LEU A 273 -16.20 3.74 11.61
C LEU A 273 -14.69 3.50 11.73
N HIS A 274 -14.30 2.24 11.74
CA HIS A 274 -12.91 1.83 11.63
C HIS A 274 -12.63 1.50 10.16
N PHE A 275 -11.63 2.14 9.57
CA PHE A 275 -11.24 1.93 8.19
C PHE A 275 -9.85 1.35 8.07
N ARG A 276 -9.66 0.61 6.98
CA ARG A 276 -8.36 0.21 6.47
C ARG A 276 -8.24 0.65 5.02
N GLU A 277 -7.31 1.54 4.75
CA GLU A 277 -7.07 2.21 3.47
C GLU A 277 -6.02 1.46 2.66
N TYR A 278 -6.32 1.21 1.39
CA TYR A 278 -5.44 0.60 0.41
C TYR A 278 -5.25 1.58 -0.75
N SER A 279 -4.02 1.65 -1.27
CA SER A 279 -3.67 2.55 -2.38
C SER A 279 -4.47 2.31 -3.65
N SER A 280 -4.86 1.06 -3.92
CA SER A 280 -5.67 0.68 -5.09
C SER A 280 -6.38 -0.65 -4.84
N ALA A 281 -7.30 -1.05 -5.72
CA ALA A 281 -7.90 -2.39 -5.66
C ALA A 281 -6.82 -3.47 -5.89
N LYS A 282 -5.81 -3.17 -6.70
CA LYS A 282 -4.64 -4.03 -6.89
C LYS A 282 -3.85 -4.22 -5.60
N ALA A 283 -3.58 -3.14 -4.86
CA ALA A 283 -2.94 -3.24 -3.55
C ALA A 283 -3.80 -4.00 -2.54
N PHE A 284 -5.12 -3.78 -2.54
CA PHE A 284 -6.07 -4.55 -1.72
C PHE A 284 -5.98 -6.05 -2.02
N VAL A 285 -5.98 -6.43 -3.30
CA VAL A 285 -5.88 -7.83 -3.71
C VAL A 285 -4.51 -8.40 -3.34
N HIS A 286 -3.40 -7.71 -3.63
CA HIS A 286 -2.07 -8.20 -3.25
C HIS A 286 -1.90 -8.38 -1.74
N MET A 287 -2.42 -7.47 -0.91
CA MET A 287 -2.32 -7.59 0.55
C MET A 287 -3.25 -8.66 1.13
N ASN A 288 -4.40 -8.91 0.50
CA ASN A 288 -5.38 -9.89 0.96
C ASN A 288 -5.30 -11.24 0.21
N ALA A 289 -4.47 -11.36 -0.82
CA ALA A 289 -4.20 -12.62 -1.52
C ALA A 289 -3.57 -13.66 -0.58
N ASP A 290 -2.83 -13.21 0.44
CA ASP A 290 -2.33 -14.08 1.51
C ASP A 290 -3.46 -14.71 2.36
N GLN A 291 -4.68 -14.14 2.32
CA GLN A 291 -5.87 -14.68 2.98
C GLN A 291 -6.65 -15.66 2.09
N LEU A 292 -6.17 -16.00 0.89
CA LEU A 292 -6.75 -17.06 0.07
C LEU A 292 -6.39 -18.42 0.69
N GLN A 293 -7.37 -19.06 1.30
CA GLN A 293 -7.10 -20.10 2.29
C GLN A 293 -6.82 -21.50 1.74
N HIS A 294 -6.89 -21.82 0.44
CA HIS A 294 -6.87 -23.24 0.05
C HIS A 294 -6.20 -23.53 -1.31
N ALA A 295 -4.94 -23.97 -1.27
CA ALA A 295 -4.26 -24.60 -2.41
C ALA A 295 -3.22 -25.61 -1.92
N SER A 296 -3.09 -26.73 -2.64
CA SER A 296 -2.05 -27.73 -2.41
C SER A 296 -1.42 -28.23 -3.72
N ARG A 297 -0.11 -28.51 -3.72
CA ARG A 297 0.61 -29.02 -4.91
C ARG A 297 -0.02 -30.30 -5.46
N ARG A 298 -0.52 -31.17 -4.56
CA ARG A 298 -1.12 -32.46 -4.91
C ARG A 298 -2.47 -32.31 -5.61
N GLU A 299 -3.26 -31.29 -5.28
CA GLU A 299 -4.52 -31.00 -5.95
C GLU A 299 -4.31 -30.38 -7.33
N THR A 300 -3.29 -29.51 -7.47
CA THR A 300 -2.89 -28.92 -8.76
C THR A 300 -2.56 -29.99 -9.82
N LEU A 301 -1.95 -31.10 -9.41
CA LEU A 301 -1.62 -32.22 -10.31
C LEU A 301 -2.84 -33.08 -10.70
N LYS A 302 -3.87 -33.15 -9.85
CA LYS A 302 -5.06 -34.00 -10.07
C LYS A 302 -6.11 -33.36 -10.99
N GLN A 303 -6.01 -32.06 -11.26
CA GLN A 303 -7.04 -31.32 -12.00
C GLN A 303 -6.59 -31.00 -13.44
N GLY A 304 -7.54 -31.00 -14.37
CA GLY A 304 -7.31 -30.53 -15.73
C GLY A 304 -6.89 -29.06 -15.76
N SER A 305 -6.07 -28.65 -16.74
CA SER A 305 -5.53 -27.27 -16.82
C SER A 305 -6.61 -26.18 -16.79
N ARG A 306 -7.81 -26.45 -17.35
CA ARG A 306 -8.97 -25.55 -17.32
C ARG A 306 -9.77 -25.56 -16.00
N THR A 307 -9.57 -26.53 -15.12
CA THR A 307 -10.34 -26.74 -13.88
C THR A 307 -9.59 -26.34 -12.61
N ILE A 308 -8.26 -26.22 -12.67
CA ILE A 308 -7.40 -25.76 -11.55
C ILE A 308 -7.81 -24.37 -11.06
N ILE A 309 -8.10 -23.50 -12.03
CA ILE A 309 -8.55 -22.11 -11.85
C ILE A 309 -9.89 -22.03 -11.08
N GLY A 310 -10.79 -23.02 -11.26
CA GLY A 310 -12.09 -23.06 -10.58
C GLY A 310 -12.07 -23.78 -9.23
N ALA A 311 -11.13 -24.71 -9.02
CA ALA A 311 -11.05 -25.49 -7.79
C ALA A 311 -10.20 -24.84 -6.70
N LEU A 312 -9.21 -24.01 -7.07
CA LEU A 312 -8.53 -23.09 -6.14
C LEU A 312 -9.53 -22.15 -5.43
N LEU A 313 -10.67 -21.87 -6.06
CA LEU A 313 -11.75 -21.03 -5.53
C LEU A 313 -12.89 -21.80 -4.84
N LYS A 314 -13.23 -23.02 -5.28
CA LYS A 314 -14.36 -23.80 -4.72
C LYS A 314 -14.07 -24.45 -3.36
N LEU A 315 -12.82 -24.47 -2.92
CA LEU A 315 -12.41 -25.09 -1.66
C LEU A 315 -12.35 -24.09 -0.51
N ILE A 316 -13.42 -23.33 -0.24
CA ILE A 316 -13.61 -22.66 1.08
C ILE A 316 -14.07 -23.69 2.15
N GLY A 317 -14.23 -24.96 1.76
CA GLY A 317 -14.55 -26.08 2.65
C GLY A 317 -13.31 -26.83 3.14
N LYS A 318 -13.32 -27.19 4.43
CA LYS A 318 -12.30 -27.98 5.16
C LYS A 318 -11.83 -29.23 4.39
N VAL A 319 -10.74 -29.12 3.64
CA VAL A 319 -9.99 -30.28 3.12
C VAL A 319 -8.49 -30.09 3.41
N HIS A 320 -7.79 -31.21 3.61
CA HIS A 320 -6.49 -31.30 4.26
C HIS A 320 -5.33 -30.63 3.51
N GLY A 321 -4.54 -29.82 4.25
CA GLY A 321 -3.20 -29.39 3.89
C GLY A 321 -3.12 -27.99 3.25
N ASN A 322 -2.89 -26.97 4.07
CA ASN A 322 -2.75 -25.59 3.60
C ASN A 322 -1.29 -25.24 3.31
N GLU A 323 -0.80 -25.59 2.12
CA GLU A 323 0.58 -25.29 1.74
C GLU A 323 0.76 -23.80 1.38
N LEU A 324 -0.30 -23.12 0.91
CA LEU A 324 -0.25 -21.70 0.54
C LEU A 324 -0.19 -20.75 1.75
N GLN A 325 -0.74 -21.14 2.92
CA GLN A 325 -0.55 -20.38 4.18
C GLN A 325 0.92 -20.21 4.54
N ALA A 326 1.77 -21.15 4.14
CA ALA A 326 3.21 -21.07 4.36
C ALA A 326 3.93 -20.25 3.27
N TYR A 327 3.24 -19.64 2.30
CA TYR A 327 3.84 -18.90 1.17
C TYR A 327 4.94 -17.92 1.62
N LYS A 328 4.65 -17.07 2.62
CA LYS A 328 5.65 -16.13 3.16
C LYS A 328 6.86 -16.86 3.72
N GLN A 329 6.64 -17.95 4.45
CA GLN A 329 7.73 -18.76 4.99
C GLN A 329 8.53 -19.47 3.89
N LEU A 330 7.88 -19.93 2.82
CA LEU A 330 8.50 -20.60 1.67
C LEU A 330 9.34 -19.64 0.83
N GLN A 331 8.83 -18.46 0.51
CA GLN A 331 9.57 -17.41 -0.19
C GLN A 331 10.80 -17.00 0.60
N LEU A 332 10.63 -16.77 1.90
CA LEU A 332 11.75 -16.49 2.81
C LEU A 332 12.76 -17.64 2.86
N GLN A 333 12.30 -18.90 2.89
CA GLN A 333 13.20 -20.06 2.83
C GLN A 333 13.99 -20.11 1.51
N VAL A 334 13.40 -19.74 0.37
CA VAL A 334 14.13 -19.72 -0.91
C VAL A 334 15.20 -18.64 -0.94
N VAL A 335 14.88 -17.41 -0.51
CA VAL A 335 15.85 -16.31 -0.41
C VAL A 335 17.03 -16.75 0.48
N ASN A 336 16.72 -17.34 1.64
CA ASN A 336 17.72 -17.79 2.59
C ASN A 336 18.54 -19.00 2.11
N GLN A 337 18.09 -19.74 1.10
CA GLN A 337 18.80 -20.95 0.64
C GLN A 337 19.53 -20.74 -0.69
N GLN A 338 19.32 -19.61 -1.36
CA GLN A 338 19.80 -19.31 -2.72
C GLN A 338 21.33 -19.41 -2.86
N GLN A 339 22.08 -18.84 -1.91
CA GLN A 339 23.55 -18.90 -1.90
C GLN A 339 24.09 -20.32 -1.65
N ARG A 340 23.41 -21.12 -0.82
CA ARG A 340 23.81 -22.52 -0.59
C ARG A 340 23.43 -23.40 -1.78
N LEU A 341 22.31 -23.09 -2.41
CA LEU A 341 21.86 -23.76 -3.63
C LEU A 341 22.86 -23.52 -4.78
N SER A 342 23.38 -22.29 -4.96
CA SER A 342 24.37 -22.01 -6.00
C SER A 342 25.67 -22.81 -5.82
N VAL A 343 26.15 -22.96 -4.57
CA VAL A 343 27.31 -23.81 -4.25
C VAL A 343 27.05 -25.27 -4.59
N LEU A 344 25.87 -25.80 -4.24
CA LEU A 344 25.51 -27.20 -4.50
C LEU A 344 25.30 -27.48 -6.00
N LEU A 345 24.78 -26.50 -6.76
CA LEU A 345 24.68 -26.57 -8.21
C LEU A 345 26.08 -26.54 -8.87
N GLY A 346 27.00 -25.73 -8.32
CA GLY A 346 28.40 -25.73 -8.73
C GLY A 346 29.08 -27.10 -8.57
N MET A 347 28.75 -27.85 -7.51
CA MET A 347 29.26 -29.22 -7.30
C MET A 347 28.75 -30.24 -8.33
N VAL A 348 27.65 -29.93 -9.03
CA VAL A 348 27.04 -30.75 -10.06
C VAL A 348 27.44 -30.30 -11.48
N GLY A 349 28.26 -29.24 -11.58
CA GLY A 349 28.78 -28.71 -12.84
C GLY A 349 27.92 -27.61 -13.47
N THR A 350 26.98 -27.03 -12.72
CA THR A 350 26.16 -25.88 -13.16
C THR A 350 26.50 -24.63 -12.36
N PRO A 351 27.44 -23.78 -12.82
CA PRO A 351 27.72 -22.50 -12.17
C PRO A 351 26.50 -21.58 -12.32
N THR A 352 25.95 -21.13 -11.20
CA THR A 352 24.79 -20.23 -11.17
C THR A 352 25.10 -19.00 -10.31
N TYR A 353 24.67 -17.83 -10.77
CA TYR A 353 24.59 -16.62 -9.95
C TYR A 353 23.14 -16.48 -9.51
N SER A 354 22.93 -16.06 -8.26
CA SER A 354 21.59 -15.79 -7.76
C SER A 354 21.65 -14.45 -7.04
N GLU A 355 21.10 -13.41 -7.66
CA GLU A 355 20.81 -12.19 -6.93
C GLU A 355 19.79 -12.52 -5.85
N GLY A 356 20.08 -12.07 -4.63
CA GLY A 356 19.17 -12.27 -3.50
C GLY A 356 17.82 -11.66 -3.87
N LEU A 357 16.78 -12.50 -3.91
CA LEU A 357 15.43 -12.02 -4.16
C LEU A 357 15.11 -10.90 -3.16
N PRO A 358 14.56 -9.76 -3.62
CA PRO A 358 14.20 -8.67 -2.73
C PRO A 358 13.22 -9.21 -1.68
N GLY A 359 13.56 -9.03 -0.40
CA GLY A 359 12.68 -9.42 0.70
C GLY A 359 11.29 -8.80 0.52
N PRO A 360 10.22 -9.48 0.97
CA PRO A 360 8.85 -9.04 0.73
C PRO A 360 8.63 -7.63 1.29
N SER A 361 8.56 -6.66 0.39
CA SER A 361 8.17 -5.28 0.65
C SER A 361 6.67 -5.27 0.93
N GLN A 362 6.26 -5.46 2.18
CA GLN A 362 4.85 -5.27 2.53
C GLN A 362 4.52 -3.79 2.42
N GLN A 363 3.84 -3.42 1.33
CA GLN A 363 3.01 -2.21 1.33
C GLN A 363 2.02 -2.36 2.50
N GLN A 364 1.92 -1.33 3.34
CA GLN A 364 1.03 -1.31 4.48
C GLN A 364 -0.22 -0.52 4.13
N ALA A 365 -1.36 -1.07 4.49
CA ALA A 365 -2.63 -0.38 4.43
C ALA A 365 -2.75 0.55 5.64
N GLY A 366 -3.05 1.83 5.41
CA GLY A 366 -3.30 2.80 6.48
C GLY A 366 -4.52 2.38 7.30
N THR A 367 -4.55 2.68 8.60
CA THR A 367 -5.70 2.39 9.45
C THR A 367 -6.06 3.62 10.27
N GLY A 368 -7.36 3.81 10.52
CA GLY A 368 -7.84 4.91 11.33
C GLY A 368 -9.28 4.75 11.77
N ASN A 369 -9.74 5.75 12.51
CA ASN A 369 -11.11 5.83 13.00
C ASN A 369 -11.78 7.11 12.51
N VAL A 370 -13.05 7.00 12.16
CA VAL A 370 -13.92 8.10 11.75
C VAL A 370 -15.05 8.19 12.76
N TYR A 371 -15.22 9.35 13.36
CA TYR A 371 -16.31 9.67 14.28
C TYR A 371 -17.27 10.62 13.57
N SER A 372 -18.51 10.19 13.35
CA SER A 372 -19.57 11.00 12.74
C SER A 372 -20.66 11.28 13.76
N VAL A 373 -21.10 12.53 13.81
CA VAL A 373 -22.31 12.96 14.53
C VAL A 373 -23.21 13.68 13.53
N LYS A 374 -24.42 13.17 13.37
CA LYS A 374 -25.41 13.65 12.41
C LYS A 374 -26.70 14.02 13.14
N GLY A 375 -27.21 15.22 12.87
CA GLY A 375 -28.54 15.67 13.27
C GLY A 375 -29.38 15.93 12.02
N SER A 376 -30.64 15.52 12.03
CA SER A 376 -31.60 15.84 10.98
C SER A 376 -32.89 16.37 11.57
N ALA A 377 -33.40 17.45 11.00
CA ALA A 377 -34.73 17.98 11.27
C ALA A 377 -35.52 18.04 9.96
N GLY A 378 -36.75 17.58 9.97
CA GLY A 378 -37.63 17.62 8.79
C GLY A 378 -39.04 18.02 9.17
N VAL A 379 -39.62 18.92 8.38
CA VAL A 379 -41.04 19.28 8.41
C VAL A 379 -41.60 18.98 7.02
N ARG A 380 -42.65 18.17 6.94
CA ARG A 380 -43.35 17.88 5.66
C ARG A 380 -44.78 18.41 5.74
N ALA A 381 -45.12 19.32 4.84
CA ALA A 381 -46.48 19.82 4.65
C ALA A 381 -46.88 19.62 3.18
N ASP A 382 -47.81 18.71 2.92
CA ASP A 382 -48.46 18.61 1.61
C ASP A 382 -49.56 19.68 1.55
N MET A 383 -49.40 20.69 0.70
CA MET A 383 -50.49 21.62 0.37
C MET A 383 -50.62 21.75 -1.15
N ASP A 384 -51.78 21.34 -1.68
CA ASP A 384 -52.12 21.35 -3.12
C ASP A 384 -52.23 22.76 -3.75
N ALA A 385 -52.06 23.85 -2.98
CA ALA A 385 -52.40 25.20 -3.44
C ALA A 385 -51.21 26.10 -3.83
N VAL A 386 -49.97 25.65 -3.68
CA VAL A 386 -48.78 26.41 -4.13
C VAL A 386 -47.83 25.42 -4.80
N ARG A 387 -47.39 25.69 -6.04
CA ARG A 387 -46.39 24.90 -6.80
C ARG A 387 -44.97 24.89 -6.17
N ALA A 388 -44.89 24.99 -4.84
CA ALA A 388 -43.70 24.86 -4.01
C ALA A 388 -44.14 24.39 -2.62
N GLY A 389 -44.49 23.10 -2.49
CA GLY A 389 -44.93 22.49 -1.24
C GLY A 389 -43.74 22.16 -0.34
N ALA A 390 -43.38 23.10 0.54
CA ALA A 390 -42.19 23.04 1.38
C ALA A 390 -42.17 21.83 2.35
N GLY A 391 -41.49 20.76 1.93
CA GLY A 391 -40.93 19.75 2.82
C GLY A 391 -39.42 19.95 2.99
N ALA A 392 -38.99 20.87 3.86
CA ALA A 392 -37.56 21.09 4.10
C ALA A 392 -37.04 20.05 5.11
N GLN A 393 -36.23 19.09 4.63
CA GLN A 393 -35.37 18.30 5.51
C GLN A 393 -33.95 18.85 5.45
N ILE A 394 -33.45 19.31 6.59
CA ILE A 394 -32.07 19.77 6.78
C ILE A 394 -31.34 18.67 7.55
N ASN A 395 -30.24 18.19 6.98
CA ASN A 395 -29.31 17.28 7.65
C ASN A 395 -28.00 18.01 7.90
N ILE A 396 -27.51 18.01 9.14
CA ILE A 396 -26.20 18.54 9.53
C ILE A 396 -25.37 17.37 10.01
N GLU A 397 -24.16 17.21 9.48
CA GLU A 397 -23.25 16.14 9.86
C GLU A 397 -21.84 16.70 10.08
N LYS A 398 -21.24 16.34 11.20
CA LYS A 398 -19.83 16.59 11.50
C LYS A 398 -19.11 15.26 11.55
N ILE A 399 -18.04 15.14 10.76
CA ILE A 399 -17.20 13.96 10.67
C ILE A 399 -15.79 14.36 11.08
N MET A 400 -15.25 13.68 12.09
CA MET A 400 -13.86 13.80 12.52
C MET A 400 -13.13 12.52 12.15
N ILE A 401 -12.10 12.63 11.32
CA ILE A 401 -11.24 11.52 10.93
C ILE A 401 -9.97 11.62 11.74
N GLN A 402 -9.67 10.56 12.49
CA GLN A 402 -8.40 10.37 13.18
C GLN A 402 -7.65 9.26 12.46
N ALA A 403 -6.68 9.65 11.65
CA ALA A 403 -5.77 8.72 11.00
C ALA A 403 -4.41 8.78 11.70
N GLU A 404 -3.84 7.62 12.00
CA GLU A 404 -2.46 7.54 12.47
C GLU A 404 -1.54 7.55 11.26
N SER A 405 -0.65 8.54 11.20
CA SER A 405 0.39 8.63 10.19
C SER A 405 1.73 8.36 10.85
N GLN A 406 2.42 7.32 10.37
CA GLN A 406 3.78 7.00 10.77
C GLN A 406 4.75 7.72 9.82
N THR A 407 5.40 8.77 10.31
CA THR A 407 6.43 9.49 9.52
C THR A 407 7.82 9.13 10.04
N PRO A 408 8.71 8.55 9.20
CA PRO A 408 10.09 8.24 9.59
C PRO A 408 10.80 9.44 10.25
N PHE A 409 11.66 9.19 11.24
CA PHE A 409 12.36 10.26 11.95
C PHE A 409 13.14 11.19 11.02
N TRP A 410 13.84 10.62 10.03
CA TRP A 410 14.61 11.37 9.05
C TRP A 410 13.74 12.32 8.21
N ASP A 411 12.55 11.85 7.79
CA ASP A 411 11.66 12.63 6.94
C ASP A 411 11.12 13.88 7.61
N LYS A 412 10.95 13.88 8.94
CA LYS A 412 10.57 15.08 9.69
C LYS A 412 11.76 15.99 9.99
N LEU A 413 12.89 15.39 10.39
CA LEU A 413 14.08 16.16 10.78
C LEU A 413 14.73 16.88 9.60
N LYS A 414 14.62 16.34 8.37
CA LYS A 414 15.16 16.99 7.17
C LYS A 414 14.48 18.33 6.83
N ASP A 415 13.27 18.57 7.35
CA ASP A 415 12.52 19.80 7.12
C ASP A 415 12.79 20.87 8.21
N GLY A 416 13.58 20.52 9.23
CA GLY A 416 13.99 21.34 10.37
C GLY A 416 13.44 20.87 11.71
N ASP A 417 14.19 21.10 12.80
CA ASP A 417 13.86 20.64 14.17
C ASP A 417 12.46 21.11 14.62
N GLY A 418 12.10 22.36 14.36
CA GLY A 418 10.77 22.92 14.68
C GLY A 418 9.61 22.33 13.87
N LYS A 419 9.87 21.41 12.92
CA LYS A 419 8.85 20.76 12.09
C LYS A 419 8.61 19.29 12.45
N VAL A 420 9.23 18.82 13.54
CA VAL A 420 9.05 17.46 14.08
C VAL A 420 7.64 17.24 14.65
N ALA A 421 7.02 18.30 15.15
CA ALA A 421 5.58 18.37 15.38
C ALA A 421 5.13 19.81 15.09
N VAL A 422 3.82 19.99 14.98
CA VAL A 422 3.24 21.31 14.75
C VAL A 422 3.17 22.10 16.07
N ASP A 423 2.73 21.47 17.16
CA ASP A 423 2.85 22.03 18.50
C ASP A 423 4.32 22.09 18.93
N GLU A 424 4.82 23.30 19.19
CA GLU A 424 6.21 23.55 19.61
C GLU A 424 6.59 22.75 20.87
N THR A 425 5.67 22.60 21.83
CA THR A 425 5.90 21.82 23.05
C THR A 425 6.07 20.34 22.72
N ILE A 426 5.22 19.80 21.84
CA ILE A 426 5.31 18.40 21.39
C ILE A 426 6.57 18.21 20.54
N ALA A 427 6.92 19.19 19.69
CA ALA A 427 8.14 19.16 18.88
C ALA A 427 9.37 19.12 19.78
N HIS A 428 9.44 19.99 20.79
CA HIS A 428 10.48 19.98 21.81
C HIS A 428 10.52 18.68 22.60
N GLN A 429 9.38 18.14 23.05
CA GLN A 429 9.34 16.86 23.76
C GLN A 429 9.84 15.70 22.89
N ARG A 430 9.46 15.67 21.61
CA ARG A 430 9.88 14.64 20.65
C ARG A 430 11.38 14.74 20.35
N LEU A 431 11.87 15.94 20.09
CA LEU A 431 13.30 16.19 19.91
C LEU A 431 14.09 15.78 21.14
N ASN A 432 13.67 16.20 22.34
CA ASN A 432 14.32 15.82 23.59
C ASN A 432 14.31 14.30 23.78
N SER A 433 13.19 13.62 23.51
CA SER A 433 13.10 12.16 23.61
C SER A 433 14.01 11.44 22.59
N LEU A 434 14.09 11.96 21.36
CA LEU A 434 15.02 11.44 20.34
C LEU A 434 16.47 11.65 20.78
N ASN A 435 16.79 12.84 21.26
CA ASN A 435 18.12 13.24 21.68
C ASN A 435 18.56 12.43 22.90
N GLU A 436 17.72 12.28 23.92
CA GLU A 436 17.97 11.41 25.08
C GLU A 436 18.21 9.96 24.65
N LYS A 437 17.39 9.42 23.75
CA LYS A 437 17.56 8.05 23.27
C LYS A 437 18.83 7.88 22.43
N CYS A 438 19.16 8.86 21.58
CA CYS A 438 20.41 8.90 20.81
C CYS A 438 21.62 8.99 21.76
N LEU A 439 21.58 9.87 22.74
CA LEU A 439 22.60 10.03 23.77
C LEU A 439 22.77 8.76 24.59
N SER A 440 21.70 8.03 24.88
CA SER A 440 21.83 6.73 25.56
C SER A 440 22.59 5.69 24.74
N MET A 441 22.68 5.89 23.41
CA MET A 441 23.46 5.05 22.49
C MET A 441 24.88 5.62 22.25
N LEU A 442 25.05 6.94 22.19
CA LEU A 442 26.29 7.63 21.80
C LEU A 442 27.11 8.25 22.97
N GLY A 443 26.53 8.44 24.16
CA GLY A 443 27.11 9.20 25.29
C GLY A 443 28.03 8.43 26.25
N GLU A 444 28.41 9.07 27.35
CA GLU A 444 29.47 8.70 28.33
C GLU A 444 29.23 7.39 29.14
N ASP A 445 29.58 6.27 28.52
CA ASP A 445 29.94 4.95 29.06
C ASP A 445 29.08 4.14 30.07
N ARG A 446 28.38 3.11 29.55
CA ARG A 446 28.03 1.88 30.28
C ARG A 446 28.52 0.64 29.53
N ASN A 447 29.80 0.32 29.74
CA ASN A 447 30.56 -0.90 29.37
C ASN A 447 30.24 -1.49 27.97
N ARG A 448 30.48 -0.61 27.00
CA ARG A 448 30.53 -0.68 25.52
C ARG A 448 30.16 -1.97 24.78
N LYS A 449 29.16 -1.79 23.92
CA LYS A 449 29.06 -1.97 22.45
C LYS A 449 27.66 -1.39 22.13
N PRO A 450 27.48 -0.26 21.43
CA PRO A 450 27.06 -0.14 20.02
C PRO A 450 28.13 0.61 19.24
N LEU A 451 28.63 -0.03 18.18
CA LEU A 451 29.86 -0.78 18.43
C LEU A 451 31.05 0.14 18.71
N SER A 452 31.44 0.15 19.99
CA SER A 452 32.41 1.03 20.66
C SER A 452 32.30 2.50 20.25
N ARG A 453 31.04 2.94 20.21
CA ARG A 453 30.47 4.26 19.88
C ARG A 453 30.95 4.81 18.57
N LEU A 454 30.71 3.97 17.55
CA LEU A 454 30.92 4.16 16.12
C LEU A 454 32.16 5.02 15.81
N LEU A 455 33.26 4.26 15.72
CA LEU A 455 34.20 4.13 16.82
C LEU A 455 34.79 5.48 17.27
N ALA A 456 34.43 5.84 18.51
CA ALA A 456 34.60 7.13 19.17
C ALA A 456 34.35 8.34 18.25
N LEU A 457 33.18 8.35 17.60
CA LEU A 457 32.75 9.37 16.64
C LEU A 457 33.87 9.72 15.67
N ALA A 458 34.32 8.66 15.02
CA ALA A 458 35.34 8.58 13.99
C ALA A 458 36.78 9.03 14.36
N ASP A 459 37.09 9.16 15.66
CA ASP A 459 38.40 9.42 16.31
C ASP A 459 39.05 10.82 16.14
N ALA A 460 38.49 11.86 16.80
CA ALA A 460 39.31 12.93 17.42
C ALA A 460 39.32 12.75 18.96
N SER A 461 39.77 11.56 19.37
CA SER A 461 39.94 11.01 20.72
C SER A 461 39.40 11.84 21.90
N ALA A 462 38.16 11.51 22.31
CA ALA A 462 37.58 11.69 23.63
C ALA A 462 37.39 13.14 24.13
N GLU A 463 36.55 13.91 23.44
CA GLU A 463 35.63 14.79 24.18
C GLU A 463 34.34 14.00 24.47
N ASN A 464 33.99 13.99 25.74
CA ASN A 464 32.86 13.26 26.28
C ASN A 464 31.57 13.93 25.81
N ILE A 465 30.89 13.31 24.82
CA ILE A 465 29.56 13.79 24.41
C ILE A 465 28.60 13.58 25.57
N SER A 466 28.34 14.67 26.27
CA SER A 466 27.41 14.78 27.39
C SER A 466 26.08 15.37 26.94
N ASP A 467 26.09 16.07 25.80
CA ASP A 467 24.92 16.71 25.18
C ASP A 467 24.87 16.48 23.66
N ILE A 468 23.65 16.39 23.11
CA ILE A 468 23.43 16.22 21.68
C ILE A 468 23.88 17.45 20.89
N ASP A 469 23.92 18.62 21.52
CA ASP A 469 24.44 19.84 20.90
C ASP A 469 25.93 19.72 20.57
N GLU A 470 26.67 18.90 21.31
CA GLU A 470 28.07 18.58 20.98
C GLU A 470 28.16 17.73 19.71
N VAL A 471 27.19 16.83 19.46
CA VAL A 471 27.04 16.10 18.18
C VAL A 471 26.74 17.07 17.04
N ASN A 472 25.83 18.03 17.24
CA ASN A 472 25.50 19.06 16.26
C ASN A 472 26.72 19.94 15.91
N ASN A 473 27.64 20.11 16.86
CA ASN A 473 28.82 20.94 16.71
C ASN A 473 30.04 20.22 16.10
N LEU A 474 29.96 18.90 15.89
CA LEU A 474 31.06 18.14 15.28
C LEU A 474 31.45 18.68 13.89
N PRO A 475 32.74 18.56 13.49
CA PRO A 475 33.17 18.88 12.15
C PRO A 475 32.42 18.04 11.11
N VAL A 476 32.09 18.65 9.96
CA VAL A 476 31.39 18.00 8.83
C VAL A 476 32.05 16.67 8.45
N LYS A 477 33.39 16.65 8.38
CA LYS A 477 34.17 15.45 8.06
C LYS A 477 33.92 14.31 9.05
N THR A 478 33.87 14.62 10.35
CA THR A 478 33.62 13.66 11.42
C THR A 478 32.20 13.10 11.35
N LEU A 479 31.21 13.93 11.00
CA LEU A 479 29.83 13.50 10.79
C LEU A 479 29.69 12.51 9.63
N HIS A 480 30.30 12.80 8.47
CA HIS A 480 30.32 11.86 7.33
C HIS A 480 31.05 10.55 7.66
N GLN A 481 32.18 10.61 8.36
CA GLN A 481 32.90 9.41 8.76
C GLN A 481 32.06 8.55 9.73
N THR A 482 31.37 9.18 10.68
CA THR A 482 30.48 8.47 11.62
C THR A 482 29.33 7.78 10.88
N LEU A 483 28.73 8.44 9.89
CA LEU A 483 27.70 7.84 9.02
C LEU A 483 28.23 6.62 8.25
N HIS A 484 29.47 6.65 7.76
CA HIS A 484 30.08 5.49 7.11
C HIS A 484 30.31 4.31 8.07
N VAL A 485 30.71 4.56 9.33
CA VAL A 485 30.82 3.47 10.32
C VAL A 485 29.44 2.89 10.62
N LEU A 486 28.40 3.72 10.69
CA LEU A 486 27.02 3.26 10.86
C LEU A 486 26.57 2.37 9.69
N GLU A 487 26.87 2.75 8.46
CA GLU A 487 26.57 1.94 7.27
C GLU A 487 27.30 0.59 7.29
N ALA A 488 28.59 0.57 7.65
CA ALA A 488 29.36 -0.67 7.74
C ALA A 488 28.82 -1.63 8.82
N GLU A 489 28.40 -1.10 9.98
CA GLU A 489 27.78 -1.88 11.04
C GLU A 489 26.42 -2.44 10.61
N PHE A 490 25.62 -1.65 9.89
CA PHE A 490 24.37 -2.10 9.28
C PHE A 490 24.61 -3.28 8.31
N ASP A 491 25.62 -3.18 7.45
CA ASP A 491 25.98 -4.22 6.50
C ASP A 491 26.46 -5.50 7.21
N HIS A 492 27.27 -5.35 8.24
CA HIS A 492 27.72 -6.47 9.06
C HIS A 492 26.55 -7.20 9.73
N TYR A 493 25.62 -6.46 10.34
CA TYR A 493 24.46 -7.05 10.99
C TYR A 493 23.56 -7.77 9.98
N CYS A 494 23.34 -7.18 8.79
CA CYS A 494 22.61 -7.84 7.72
C CYS A 494 23.27 -9.16 7.29
N ALA A 495 24.59 -9.18 7.13
CA ALA A 495 25.34 -10.39 6.76
C ALA A 495 25.24 -11.49 7.83
N VAL A 496 25.31 -11.14 9.12
CA VAL A 496 25.14 -12.09 10.24
C VAL A 496 23.74 -12.70 10.24
N ILE A 497 22.71 -11.86 10.04
CA ILE A 497 21.32 -12.33 9.92
C ILE A 497 21.17 -13.29 8.74
N GLN A 498 21.70 -12.93 7.56
CA GLN A 498 21.65 -13.78 6.38
C GLN A 498 22.33 -15.13 6.64
N GLN A 499 23.50 -15.14 7.29
CA GLN A 499 24.22 -16.37 7.61
C GLN A 499 23.45 -17.28 8.59
N ARG A 500 22.78 -16.70 9.60
CA ARG A 500 21.88 -17.46 10.49
C ARG A 500 20.74 -18.06 9.72
N ASP A 501 20.12 -17.25 8.88
CA ASP A 501 18.93 -17.61 8.12
C ASP A 501 19.25 -18.69 7.06
N MET A 502 20.50 -18.77 6.56
CA MET A 502 21.01 -19.76 5.60
C MET A 502 21.35 -21.14 6.19
N SER A 503 21.63 -21.25 7.48
CA SER A 503 22.25 -22.42 8.12
C SER A 503 21.30 -23.14 9.09
N LYS A 504 21.47 -24.47 9.31
CA LYS A 504 20.90 -25.09 10.53
C LYS A 504 21.46 -24.33 11.74
N PRO A 505 20.69 -24.13 12.83
CA PRO A 505 21.10 -23.25 13.93
C PRO A 505 22.46 -23.67 14.49
N HIS A 506 23.52 -22.98 14.09
CA HIS A 506 24.85 -23.11 14.65
C HIS A 506 24.91 -22.17 15.84
N LEU A 507 25.10 -22.73 17.04
CA LEU A 507 25.15 -21.99 18.32
C LEU A 507 26.05 -20.73 18.26
N LYS A 508 27.13 -20.74 17.49
CA LYS A 508 28.05 -19.60 17.35
C LYS A 508 27.45 -18.39 16.62
N VAL A 509 26.62 -18.58 15.59
CA VAL A 509 26.03 -17.46 14.82
C VAL A 509 24.93 -16.77 15.63
N ASN A 510 24.14 -17.53 16.40
CA ASN A 510 23.12 -16.98 17.29
C ASN A 510 23.75 -16.06 18.34
N VAL A 511 24.85 -16.49 18.96
CA VAL A 511 25.57 -15.68 19.97
C VAL A 511 26.09 -14.36 19.37
N ILE A 512 26.48 -14.35 18.09
CA ILE A 512 26.93 -13.12 17.41
C ILE A 512 25.75 -12.19 17.14
N GLU A 513 24.64 -12.69 16.59
CA GLU A 513 23.44 -11.86 16.37
C GLU A 513 22.92 -11.30 17.69
N ASP A 514 22.80 -12.13 18.73
CA ASP A 514 22.33 -11.72 20.05
C ASP A 514 23.29 -10.71 20.68
N SER A 515 24.61 -10.83 20.44
CA SER A 515 25.60 -9.85 20.89
C SER A 515 25.48 -8.51 20.15
N ILE A 516 25.21 -8.49 18.84
CA ILE A 516 25.02 -7.24 18.08
C ILE A 516 23.66 -6.61 18.41
N ALA A 517 22.62 -7.43 18.60
CA ALA A 517 21.31 -6.95 19.01
C ALA A 517 21.36 -6.31 20.41
N SER A 518 22.00 -7.00 21.35
CA SER A 518 22.24 -6.47 22.69
C SER A 518 23.09 -5.20 22.67
N SER A 519 24.06 -5.11 21.75
CA SER A 519 24.87 -3.90 21.64
C SER A 519 24.06 -2.69 21.18
N TRP A 520 23.16 -2.89 20.23
CA TRP A 520 22.25 -1.84 19.78
C TRP A 520 21.02 -1.66 20.69
N GLN A 521 21.05 -2.20 21.91
CA GLN A 521 19.96 -2.14 22.89
C GLN A 521 18.61 -2.64 22.34
N GLY A 522 18.64 -3.55 21.35
CA GLY A 522 17.45 -4.12 20.72
C GLY A 522 17.14 -5.51 21.26
N LYS A 523 15.86 -5.77 21.55
CA LYS A 523 15.36 -7.12 21.90
C LYS A 523 15.10 -8.00 20.67
N GLY A 524 15.23 -7.43 19.47
CA GLY A 524 15.03 -8.11 18.20
C GLY A 524 15.52 -7.25 17.03
N ARG A 525 15.52 -7.83 15.83
CA ARG A 525 16.06 -7.23 14.60
C ARG A 525 15.45 -5.85 14.30
N GLU A 526 14.14 -5.70 14.49
CA GLU A 526 13.43 -4.45 14.21
C GLU A 526 13.83 -3.32 15.15
N GLU A 527 14.10 -3.61 16.43
CA GLU A 527 14.56 -2.61 17.39
C GLU A 527 15.99 -2.17 17.09
N VAL A 528 16.84 -3.09 16.64
CA VAL A 528 18.21 -2.77 16.20
C VAL A 528 18.19 -1.82 15.00
N PHE A 529 17.43 -2.14 13.95
CA PHE A 529 17.30 -1.28 12.78
C PHE A 529 16.66 0.07 13.11
N ALA A 530 15.66 0.11 14.00
CA ALA A 530 15.05 1.37 14.43
C ALA A 530 16.03 2.26 15.21
N ASN A 531 16.87 1.66 16.05
CA ASN A 531 17.90 2.38 16.80
C ASN A 531 19.02 2.89 15.88
N MET A 532 19.41 2.13 14.84
CA MET A 532 20.32 2.61 13.79
C MET A 532 19.70 3.76 12.97
N ALA A 533 18.40 3.67 12.63
CA ALA A 533 17.66 4.74 11.95
C ALA A 533 17.56 6.03 12.78
N LEU A 534 17.42 5.90 14.09
CA LEU A 534 17.45 7.05 15.01
C LEU A 534 18.83 7.74 14.99
N CYS A 535 19.92 6.97 15.14
CA CYS A 535 21.29 7.52 15.07
C CYS A 535 21.56 8.20 13.72
N HIS A 536 21.12 7.58 12.62
CA HIS A 536 21.21 8.15 11.29
C HIS A 536 20.49 9.50 11.20
N ALA A 537 19.25 9.59 11.70
CA ALA A 537 18.44 10.79 11.59
C ALA A 537 19.04 11.98 12.36
N VAL A 538 19.63 11.73 13.52
CA VAL A 538 20.33 12.76 14.32
C VAL A 538 21.60 13.24 13.63
N LEU A 539 22.44 12.34 13.11
CA LEU A 539 23.66 12.70 12.36
C LEU A 539 23.33 13.46 11.07
N GLY A 540 22.28 13.05 10.36
CA GLY A 540 21.78 13.73 9.18
C GLY A 540 21.28 15.15 9.49
N SER A 541 20.60 15.35 10.62
CA SER A 541 20.12 16.69 11.04
C SER A 541 21.30 17.62 11.33
N ALA A 542 22.35 17.12 11.98
CA ALA A 542 23.57 17.89 12.22
C ALA A 542 24.25 18.35 10.91
N LEU A 543 24.28 17.52 9.87
CA LEU A 543 24.80 17.88 8.55
C LEU A 543 23.91 18.90 7.83
N LEU A 544 22.59 18.73 7.92
CA LEU A 544 21.63 19.65 7.32
C LEU A 544 21.76 21.07 7.90
N LYS A 545 21.92 21.20 9.22
CA LYS A 545 22.16 22.49 9.89
C LYS A 545 23.41 23.21 9.36
N LYS A 546 24.38 22.45 8.83
CA LYS A 546 25.63 22.96 8.23
C LYS A 546 25.54 23.11 6.70
N GLN A 547 24.35 23.00 6.12
CA GLN A 547 24.06 23.17 4.68
C GLN A 547 24.92 22.28 3.77
N GLN A 548 25.18 21.03 4.18
CA GLN A 548 26.00 20.08 3.43
C GLN A 548 25.18 19.22 2.45
N PRO A 549 25.82 18.65 1.41
CA PRO A 549 25.15 17.72 0.50
C PRO A 549 24.66 16.45 1.23
N MET A 550 23.45 16.01 0.89
CA MET A 550 22.70 14.99 1.64
C MET A 550 22.68 13.60 0.96
N ASP A 551 23.47 13.39 -0.10
CA ASP A 551 23.42 12.19 -0.92
C ASP A 551 23.77 10.91 -0.13
N ASP A 552 24.82 10.96 0.69
CA ASP A 552 25.23 9.84 1.54
C ASP A 552 24.21 9.56 2.66
N VAL A 553 23.58 10.62 3.19
CA VAL A 553 22.52 10.52 4.20
C VAL A 553 21.31 9.83 3.60
N ASN A 554 20.84 10.27 2.43
CA ASN A 554 19.65 9.71 1.77
C ASN A 554 19.85 8.27 1.30
N ARG A 555 21.08 7.87 0.93
CA ARG A 555 21.40 6.50 0.53
C ARG A 555 21.17 5.49 1.66
N LEU A 556 21.58 5.81 2.88
CA LEU A 556 21.46 4.90 4.02
C LEU A 556 20.02 4.79 4.53
N VAL A 557 19.22 5.87 4.47
CA VAL A 557 17.80 5.90 4.87
C VAL A 557 16.99 4.81 4.19
N ALA A 558 17.09 4.72 2.86
CA ALA A 558 16.32 3.76 2.07
C ALA A 558 16.63 2.31 2.50
N ARG A 559 17.89 2.04 2.88
CA ARG A 559 18.36 0.72 3.32
C ARG A 559 17.96 0.43 4.76
N LEU A 560 17.98 1.43 5.64
CA LEU A 560 17.58 1.28 7.05
C LEU A 560 16.09 1.02 7.23
N HIS A 561 15.23 1.66 6.43
CA HIS A 561 13.78 1.41 6.47
C HIS A 561 13.34 0.18 5.68
N LYS A 562 14.21 -0.34 4.79
CA LYS A 562 13.96 -1.56 4.02
C LYS A 562 15.22 -2.45 3.99
N PRO A 563 15.64 -3.01 5.12
CA PRO A 563 16.88 -3.77 5.19
C PRO A 563 16.79 -5.06 4.36
N PRO A 564 17.90 -5.49 3.73
CA PRO A 564 17.93 -6.66 2.84
C PRO A 564 17.95 -8.00 3.62
N VAL A 565 17.16 -8.08 4.70
CA VAL A 565 17.04 -9.24 5.59
C VAL A 565 15.62 -9.40 6.10
N LYS A 566 15.28 -10.59 6.63
CA LYS A 566 13.97 -10.88 7.19
C LYS A 566 13.70 -10.02 8.43
N HIS A 567 12.66 -9.19 8.35
CA HIS A 567 12.16 -8.35 9.43
C HIS A 567 10.64 -8.12 9.29
N ASN A 568 9.99 -7.66 10.36
CA ASN A 568 8.63 -7.16 10.34
C ASN A 568 8.64 -5.65 10.02
N SER A 569 8.30 -5.29 8.77
CA SER A 569 8.31 -3.90 8.31
C SER A 569 7.33 -3.00 9.07
N ALA A 570 6.19 -3.52 9.55
CA ALA A 570 5.22 -2.75 10.33
C ALA A 570 5.78 -2.40 11.71
N ARG A 571 6.41 -3.36 12.37
CA ARG A 571 7.07 -3.11 13.65
C ARG A 571 8.27 -2.18 13.47
N LEU A 572 9.07 -2.36 12.43
CA LEU A 572 10.20 -1.47 12.14
C LEU A 572 9.74 -0.03 11.87
N LEU A 573 8.73 0.17 11.04
CA LEU A 573 8.17 1.49 10.76
C LEU A 573 7.65 2.13 12.06
N GLN A 574 6.87 1.40 12.86
CA GLN A 574 6.35 1.89 14.13
C GLN A 574 7.46 2.32 15.11
N LEU A 575 8.60 1.61 15.13
CA LEU A 575 9.72 1.90 16.01
C LEU A 575 10.65 3.01 15.49
N SER A 576 10.63 3.28 14.17
CA SER A 576 11.52 4.23 13.48
C SER A 576 10.81 5.50 12.99
N SER A 577 9.59 5.75 13.46
CA SER A 577 8.74 6.87 13.04
C SER A 577 8.09 7.59 14.22
N PHE A 578 7.72 8.84 13.97
CA PHE A 578 6.74 9.54 14.79
C PHE A 578 5.33 9.10 14.40
N CYS A 579 4.48 8.88 15.40
CA CYS A 579 3.05 8.70 15.19
C CYS A 579 2.35 10.05 15.33
N ASP A 580 1.92 10.60 14.20
CA ASP A 580 1.10 11.80 14.12
C ASP A 580 -0.38 11.41 14.00
N LYS A 581 -1.24 12.09 14.76
CA LYS A 581 -2.68 12.00 14.57
C LYS A 581 -3.11 13.09 13.60
N LEU A 582 -3.44 12.69 12.38
CA LEU A 582 -4.07 13.60 11.43
C LEU A 582 -5.52 13.78 11.83
N ASN A 583 -5.88 15.00 12.23
CA ASN A 583 -7.27 15.39 12.49
C ASN A 583 -7.84 16.04 11.22
N LEU A 584 -8.63 15.27 10.46
CA LEU A 584 -9.37 15.81 9.32
C LEU A 584 -10.81 16.04 9.74
N GLU A 585 -11.41 17.12 9.24
CA GLU A 585 -12.80 17.47 9.56
C GLU A 585 -13.61 17.61 8.27
N ILE A 586 -14.81 17.03 8.27
CA ILE A 586 -15.80 17.25 7.22
C ILE A 586 -17.08 17.74 7.90
N ARG A 587 -17.63 18.85 7.40
CA ARG A 587 -18.90 19.44 7.85
C ARG A 587 -19.85 19.45 6.67
N ASP A 588 -20.90 18.63 6.73
CA ASP A 588 -21.90 18.51 5.70
C ASP A 588 -23.22 19.17 6.14
N ARG A 589 -23.84 19.91 5.22
CA ARG A 589 -25.21 20.42 5.31
C ARG A 589 -25.96 19.99 4.07
N SER A 590 -26.96 19.12 4.23
CA SER A 590 -27.76 18.62 3.11
C SER A 590 -29.19 19.15 3.16
N TYR A 591 -29.68 19.59 2.00
CA TYR A 591 -31.03 20.06 1.75
C TYR A 591 -31.70 19.13 0.74
N VAL A 592 -32.89 18.61 1.04
CA VAL A 592 -33.72 17.91 0.05
C VAL A 592 -34.46 18.95 -0.78
N LEU A 593 -34.29 18.91 -2.10
CA LEU A 593 -34.96 19.78 -3.05
C LEU A 593 -36.23 19.09 -3.53
N ASP A 594 -37.38 19.71 -3.33
CA ASP A 594 -38.65 19.21 -3.87
C ASP A 594 -38.68 19.50 -5.38
N ILE A 595 -38.49 18.46 -6.18
CA ILE A 595 -38.73 18.51 -7.62
C ILE A 595 -40.20 18.14 -7.77
N GLY A 596 -41.06 19.16 -7.78
CA GLY A 596 -42.51 19.05 -7.59
C GLY A 596 -43.13 17.75 -8.10
N GLY A 597 -43.80 17.04 -7.18
CA GLY A 597 -44.83 16.03 -7.41
C GLY A 597 -44.60 15.06 -8.58
N GLY A 598 -44.30 13.79 -8.24
CA GLY A 598 -44.03 12.71 -9.19
C GLY A 598 -44.83 12.80 -10.49
N MET A 599 -44.12 12.73 -11.63
CA MET A 599 -44.76 12.75 -12.93
C MET A 599 -45.89 11.71 -12.96
N GLY A 600 -47.12 12.23 -13.01
CA GLY A 600 -48.34 11.44 -13.00
C GLY A 600 -48.32 10.35 -14.08
N ALA A 601 -48.99 9.24 -13.75
CA ALA A 601 -49.26 8.05 -14.56
C ALA A 601 -48.17 6.97 -14.73
N LEU A 602 -46.90 7.21 -14.36
CA LEU A 602 -45.80 6.24 -14.67
C LEU A 602 -45.03 5.65 -13.47
N GLY A 603 -45.37 6.00 -12.22
CA GLY A 603 -44.76 5.37 -11.04
C GLY A 603 -43.27 5.69 -10.80
N VAL A 604 -42.75 6.74 -11.44
CA VAL A 604 -41.36 7.21 -11.29
C VAL A 604 -41.27 8.28 -10.21
N LYS A 605 -40.33 8.12 -9.28
CA LYS A 605 -40.04 9.06 -8.21
C LYS A 605 -38.63 9.60 -8.39
N VAL A 606 -38.52 10.92 -8.56
CA VAL A 606 -37.25 11.63 -8.64
C VAL A 606 -37.02 12.38 -7.34
N GLU A 607 -35.84 12.24 -6.76
CA GLU A 607 -35.42 12.96 -5.56
C GLU A 607 -34.17 13.77 -5.89
N ALA A 608 -34.16 15.07 -5.56
CA ALA A 608 -32.94 15.87 -5.61
C ALA A 608 -32.51 16.29 -4.20
N SER A 609 -31.20 16.41 -4.01
CA SER A 609 -30.62 16.95 -2.79
C SER A 609 -29.36 17.74 -3.11
N LEU A 610 -29.17 18.85 -2.41
CA LEU A 610 -27.95 19.63 -2.43
C LEU A 610 -27.21 19.42 -1.12
N THR A 611 -25.94 19.02 -1.17
CA THR A 611 -25.08 18.91 0.00
C THR A 611 -23.94 19.91 -0.10
N GLU A 612 -23.91 20.87 0.82
CA GLU A 612 -22.77 21.76 1.04
C GLU A 612 -21.81 21.09 2.01
N ARG A 613 -20.54 21.03 1.65
CA ARG A 613 -19.51 20.36 2.43
C ARG A 613 -18.32 21.28 2.59
N GLU A 614 -17.91 21.51 3.83
CA GLU A 614 -16.59 22.05 4.15
C GLU A 614 -15.68 20.89 4.54
N ARG A 615 -14.53 20.78 3.88
CA ARG A 615 -13.53 19.75 4.17
C ARG A 615 -12.21 20.40 4.52
N ILE A 616 -11.73 20.11 5.73
CA ILE A 616 -10.39 20.46 6.20
C ILE A 616 -9.50 19.25 5.97
N HIS A 617 -8.52 19.39 5.07
CA HIS A 617 -7.69 18.26 4.66
C HIS A 617 -6.21 18.62 4.47
N HIS A 618 -5.31 17.68 4.77
CA HIS A 618 -3.87 17.89 4.57
C HIS A 618 -3.51 17.94 3.08
N ASN A 619 -4.20 17.16 2.24
CA ASN A 619 -4.10 17.25 0.77
C ASN A 619 -4.73 18.56 0.25
N PRO A 620 -3.97 19.49 -0.34
CA PRO A 620 -4.47 20.76 -0.87
C PRO A 620 -5.51 20.61 -1.99
N VAL A 621 -5.49 19.50 -2.74
CA VAL A 621 -6.51 19.25 -3.79
C VAL A 621 -7.83 18.73 -3.22
N ARG A 622 -7.90 18.43 -1.91
CA ARG A 622 -9.13 18.06 -1.18
C ARG A 622 -9.62 19.10 -0.18
N ASP A 623 -8.73 20.02 0.20
CA ASP A 623 -9.02 21.03 1.20
C ASP A 623 -9.82 22.16 0.58
N GLY A 624 -11.02 22.42 1.08
CA GLY A 624 -11.90 23.44 0.53
C GLY A 624 -13.39 23.13 0.70
N GLU A 625 -14.19 23.77 -0.16
CA GLU A 625 -15.64 23.74 -0.08
C GLU A 625 -16.22 23.00 -1.30
N TYR A 626 -17.22 22.16 -1.05
CA TYR A 626 -17.91 21.37 -2.07
C TYR A 626 -19.40 21.67 -2.06
N LYS A 627 -20.02 21.61 -3.23
CA LYS A 627 -21.47 21.60 -3.41
C LYS A 627 -21.82 20.42 -4.30
N ASP A 628 -22.41 19.39 -3.69
CA ASP A 628 -22.80 18.15 -4.34
C ASP A 628 -24.32 18.19 -4.62
N LEU A 629 -24.72 18.34 -5.88
CA LEU A 629 -26.11 18.15 -6.32
C LEU A 629 -26.31 16.70 -6.72
N ARG A 630 -27.21 16.00 -6.02
CA ARG A 630 -27.56 14.61 -6.28
C ARG A 630 -28.99 14.51 -6.75
N ILE A 631 -29.22 13.86 -7.89
CA ILE A 631 -30.54 13.55 -8.44
C ILE A 631 -30.66 12.04 -8.55
N THR A 632 -31.59 11.43 -7.82
CA THR A 632 -31.82 9.99 -7.80
C THR A 632 -33.17 9.67 -8.42
N VAL A 633 -33.19 8.75 -9.40
CA VAL A 633 -34.40 8.30 -10.09
C VAL A 633 -34.74 6.88 -9.64
N SER A 634 -35.93 6.71 -9.08
CA SER A 634 -36.44 5.43 -8.56
C SER A 634 -37.80 5.06 -9.18
N GLY A 635 -38.07 3.77 -9.39
CA GLY A 635 -39.31 3.27 -10.03
C GLY A 635 -39.11 2.69 -11.43
N SER A 636 -40.08 1.92 -11.94
CA SER A 636 -39.98 1.29 -13.28
C SER A 636 -40.23 2.32 -14.38
N LEU A 637 -39.18 2.71 -15.10
CA LEU A 637 -39.30 3.57 -16.26
C LEU A 637 -39.77 2.74 -17.47
N GLY A 638 -40.99 2.99 -17.93
CA GLY A 638 -41.45 2.54 -19.25
C GLY A 638 -40.82 3.34 -20.41
N LYS A 639 -40.27 4.54 -20.12
CA LYS A 639 -39.51 5.41 -21.02
C LYS A 639 -38.49 6.23 -20.23
N ALA A 640 -37.36 6.54 -20.84
CA ALA A 640 -36.30 7.39 -20.32
C ALA A 640 -36.76 8.81 -19.94
N LEU A 641 -36.15 9.39 -18.89
CA LEU A 641 -36.42 10.76 -18.43
C LEU A 641 -35.47 11.75 -19.12
N PRO A 642 -35.97 12.81 -19.78
CA PRO A 642 -35.13 13.81 -20.42
C PRO A 642 -34.44 14.69 -19.36
N LEU A 643 -33.12 14.54 -19.23
CA LEU A 643 -32.25 15.25 -18.29
C LEU A 643 -32.32 16.78 -18.44
N ASP A 644 -32.47 17.27 -19.68
CA ASP A 644 -32.42 18.71 -19.98
C ASP A 644 -33.56 19.49 -19.32
N GLY A 645 -34.78 18.91 -19.31
CA GLY A 645 -35.93 19.52 -18.66
C GLY A 645 -35.76 19.58 -17.14
N LEU A 646 -35.23 18.51 -16.54
CA LEU A 646 -35.00 18.42 -15.10
C LEU A 646 -33.91 19.39 -14.63
N LEU A 647 -32.83 19.55 -15.39
CA LEU A 647 -31.77 20.51 -15.07
C LEU A 647 -32.24 21.95 -15.25
N ALA A 648 -33.08 22.23 -16.26
CA ALA A 648 -33.70 23.55 -16.43
C ALA A 648 -34.59 23.92 -15.22
N ASP A 649 -35.36 22.96 -14.69
CA ASP A 649 -36.20 23.17 -13.50
C ASP A 649 -35.38 23.39 -12.21
N LEU A 650 -34.19 22.78 -12.12
CA LEU A 650 -33.28 22.94 -10.97
C LEU A 650 -32.43 24.21 -11.05
N LEU A 651 -32.24 24.76 -12.25
CA LEU A 651 -31.34 25.88 -12.51
C LEU A 651 -31.60 27.12 -11.62
N PRO A 652 -32.85 27.57 -11.39
CA PRO A 652 -33.11 28.72 -10.52
C PRO A 652 -32.71 28.47 -9.07
N ALA A 653 -32.93 27.26 -8.56
CA ALA A 653 -32.54 26.87 -7.20
C ALA A 653 -31.01 26.78 -7.04
N LEU A 654 -30.30 26.37 -8.10
CA LEU A 654 -28.83 26.32 -8.12
C LEU A 654 -28.21 27.73 -8.22
N GLN A 655 -28.80 28.62 -9.03
CA GLN A 655 -28.36 30.01 -9.13
C GLN A 655 -28.48 30.75 -7.80
N ALA A 656 -29.55 30.52 -7.03
CA ALA A 656 -29.70 31.07 -5.69
C ALA A 656 -28.58 30.63 -4.72
N GLN A 657 -27.90 29.53 -5.02
CA GLN A 657 -26.77 29.00 -4.26
C GLN A 657 -25.41 29.38 -4.87
N GLY A 658 -25.37 30.34 -5.81
CA GLY A 658 -24.15 30.82 -6.45
C GLY A 658 -23.54 29.86 -7.46
N LEU A 659 -24.32 28.90 -7.99
CA LEU A 659 -23.89 27.99 -9.05
C LEU A 659 -24.37 28.52 -10.41
N GLY A 660 -23.43 28.78 -11.32
CA GLY A 660 -23.71 29.46 -12.60
C GLY A 660 -24.29 28.55 -13.69
N ALA A 661 -25.20 29.09 -14.52
CA ALA A 661 -25.82 28.34 -15.63
C ALA A 661 -24.84 27.86 -16.70
N ALA A 662 -23.78 28.62 -16.96
CA ALA A 662 -22.76 28.27 -17.94
C ALA A 662 -21.94 27.02 -17.56
N ASP A 663 -21.98 26.59 -16.30
CA ASP A 663 -21.34 25.33 -15.86
C ASP A 663 -22.28 24.13 -16.04
N LEU A 664 -23.61 24.37 -16.05
CA LEU A 664 -24.66 23.37 -16.29
C LEU A 664 -24.94 23.12 -17.77
N GLU A 665 -24.88 24.14 -18.63
CA GLU A 665 -25.15 24.00 -20.08
C GLU A 665 -24.11 23.12 -20.80
N SER A 666 -22.85 23.11 -20.35
CA SER A 666 -21.83 22.20 -20.91
C SER A 666 -22.05 20.71 -20.56
N MET A 667 -23.01 20.41 -19.68
CA MET A 667 -23.24 19.08 -19.10
C MET A 667 -24.28 18.23 -19.84
N THR A 668 -25.24 18.86 -20.53
CA THR A 668 -26.33 18.17 -21.25
C THR A 668 -25.86 17.62 -22.60
N ALA A 669 -24.90 18.30 -23.23
CA ALA A 669 -24.26 17.87 -24.47
C ALA A 669 -23.38 16.63 -24.23
N GLY A 670 -23.99 15.43 -24.26
CA GLY A 670 -23.31 14.14 -24.26
C GLY A 670 -23.74 13.16 -23.17
N LEU A 671 -24.63 13.55 -22.26
CA LEU A 671 -25.39 12.56 -21.50
C LEU A 671 -26.40 11.94 -22.46
N GLY A 672 -26.21 10.66 -22.81
CA GLY A 672 -27.22 9.93 -23.57
C GLY A 672 -28.60 10.08 -22.91
N PRO A 673 -29.70 10.08 -23.68
CA PRO A 673 -31.01 10.57 -23.23
C PRO A 673 -31.72 9.72 -22.15
N GLU A 674 -31.05 8.77 -21.47
CA GLU A 674 -31.74 7.74 -20.69
C GLU A 674 -31.11 7.47 -19.31
N LEU A 675 -31.59 8.17 -18.27
CA LEU A 675 -31.45 7.69 -16.89
C LEU A 675 -32.45 6.55 -16.69
N SER A 676 -31.94 5.37 -16.30
CA SER A 676 -32.76 4.20 -15.99
C SER A 676 -33.08 4.10 -14.49
N ALA A 677 -33.98 3.18 -14.12
CA ALA A 677 -34.41 2.97 -12.74
C ALA A 677 -33.22 2.65 -11.82
N GLY A 678 -33.12 3.33 -10.67
CA GLY A 678 -32.04 3.12 -9.70
C GLY A 678 -30.75 3.88 -10.02
N THR A 679 -30.80 4.81 -10.98
CA THR A 679 -29.65 5.66 -11.34
C THR A 679 -29.62 6.92 -10.48
N THR A 680 -28.42 7.32 -10.07
CA THR A 680 -28.14 8.57 -9.37
C THR A 680 -27.12 9.38 -10.16
N LEU A 681 -27.51 10.61 -10.51
CA LEU A 681 -26.63 11.64 -11.05
C LEU A 681 -26.06 12.46 -9.89
N LEU A 682 -24.73 12.60 -9.85
CA LEU A 682 -24.00 13.46 -8.93
C LEU A 682 -23.27 14.53 -9.73
N LEU A 683 -23.48 15.80 -9.37
CA LEU A 683 -22.72 16.94 -9.85
C LEU A 683 -21.92 17.47 -8.68
N ARG A 684 -20.60 17.44 -8.79
CA ARG A 684 -19.71 17.98 -7.75
C ARG A 684 -19.13 19.30 -8.20
N PHE A 685 -19.51 20.37 -7.52
CA PHE A 685 -18.84 21.65 -7.61
C PHE A 685 -17.82 21.75 -6.48
N TYR A 686 -16.62 22.23 -6.78
CA TYR A 686 -15.52 22.32 -5.84
C TYR A 686 -14.89 23.72 -5.92
N LYS A 687 -14.62 24.28 -4.74
CA LYS A 687 -13.84 25.49 -4.54
C LYS A 687 -12.65 25.15 -3.62
N PRO A 688 -11.48 24.86 -4.20
CA PRO A 688 -10.27 24.56 -3.44
C PRO A 688 -9.84 25.72 -2.54
N ARG A 689 -9.28 25.41 -1.38
CA ARG A 689 -8.83 26.39 -0.39
C ARG A 689 -7.65 27.23 -0.89
N TYR A 690 -6.81 26.69 -1.78
CA TYR A 690 -5.75 27.48 -2.42
C TYR A 690 -6.27 28.67 -3.25
N GLN A 691 -7.54 28.65 -3.68
CA GLN A 691 -8.15 29.79 -4.37
C GLN A 691 -8.41 30.99 -3.45
N MET A 692 -8.28 30.80 -2.13
CA MET A 692 -8.40 31.88 -1.14
C MET A 692 -7.04 32.52 -0.80
N LEU A 693 -5.94 32.03 -1.37
CA LEU A 693 -4.62 32.62 -1.19
C LEU A 693 -4.55 33.96 -1.91
N LYS A 694 -3.85 34.93 -1.30
CA LYS A 694 -3.73 36.30 -1.83
C LYS A 694 -3.13 36.38 -3.24
N GLU A 695 -2.27 35.41 -3.57
CA GLU A 695 -1.57 35.30 -4.86
C GLU A 695 -2.45 34.67 -5.96
N PHE A 696 -3.57 34.06 -5.58
CA PHE A 696 -4.50 33.44 -6.54
C PHE A 696 -5.37 34.51 -7.22
N PRO A 697 -5.59 34.43 -8.55
CA PRO A 697 -6.41 35.39 -9.27
C PRO A 697 -7.87 35.37 -8.79
N ALA A 698 -8.34 36.49 -8.22
CA ALA A 698 -9.67 36.61 -7.63
C ALA A 698 -10.81 36.36 -8.65
N GLU A 699 -10.60 36.71 -9.90
CA GLU A 699 -11.54 36.48 -11.02
C GLU A 699 -11.74 35.00 -11.36
N ALA A 700 -10.76 34.15 -11.03
CA ALA A 700 -10.83 32.71 -11.24
C ALA A 700 -11.42 31.96 -10.03
N ALA A 701 -11.44 32.60 -8.84
CA ALA A 701 -11.85 31.99 -7.59
C ALA A 701 -13.38 31.82 -7.50
N ALA A 702 -13.87 30.62 -7.78
CA ALA A 702 -15.30 30.30 -7.74
C ALA A 702 -15.53 28.78 -7.57
N TYR A 703 -16.75 28.40 -7.23
CA TYR A 703 -17.18 27.00 -7.35
C TYR A 703 -17.17 26.61 -8.83
N ARG A 704 -16.39 25.58 -9.17
CA ARG A 704 -16.33 25.02 -10.53
C ARG A 704 -16.75 23.57 -10.50
N LEU A 705 -17.39 23.11 -11.57
CA LEU A 705 -17.71 21.70 -11.73
C LEU A 705 -16.39 20.90 -11.79
N GLN A 706 -16.16 20.05 -10.79
CA GLN A 706 -15.01 19.15 -10.75
C GLN A 706 -15.28 17.91 -11.62
N PHE A 707 -16.42 17.26 -11.39
CA PHE A 707 -16.91 16.17 -12.21
C PHE A 707 -18.43 16.00 -12.11
N LEU A 708 -18.98 15.32 -13.11
CA LEU A 708 -20.29 14.72 -13.11
C LEU A 708 -20.14 13.20 -13.07
N ARG A 709 -20.99 12.51 -12.31
CA ARG A 709 -20.97 11.06 -12.17
C ARG A 709 -22.38 10.48 -12.25
N VAL A 710 -22.55 9.44 -13.04
CA VAL A 710 -23.75 8.61 -13.10
C VAL A 710 -23.45 7.29 -12.44
N SER A 711 -24.22 6.94 -11.42
CA SER A 711 -24.04 5.71 -10.64
C SER A 711 -25.33 4.91 -10.60
N GLN A 712 -25.22 3.59 -10.63
CA GLN A 712 -26.35 2.69 -10.39
C GLN A 712 -26.23 2.16 -8.98
N SER A 713 -27.27 2.40 -8.18
CA SER A 713 -27.32 1.94 -6.79
C SER A 713 -28.36 0.86 -6.62
N TRP A 714 -28.05 -0.12 -5.79
CA TRP A 714 -28.96 -1.17 -5.37
C TRP A 714 -28.94 -1.29 -3.86
N ASP A 715 -30.09 -1.58 -3.27
CA ASP A 715 -30.26 -1.77 -1.83
C ASP A 715 -31.27 -2.88 -1.61
N VAL A 716 -30.81 -3.98 -1.03
CA VAL A 716 -31.63 -5.14 -0.67
C VAL A 716 -31.63 -5.21 0.85
N ALA A 717 -32.73 -4.82 1.47
CA ALA A 717 -32.89 -4.86 2.91
C ALA A 717 -34.13 -5.69 3.30
N MET A 718 -33.94 -6.57 4.28
CA MET A 718 -35.00 -7.27 5.00
C MET A 718 -35.15 -6.61 6.37
N ALA A 719 -36.32 -6.03 6.62
CA ALA A 719 -36.69 -5.49 7.92
C ALA A 719 -37.84 -6.33 8.49
N LEU A 720 -37.60 -6.96 9.64
CA LEU A 720 -38.62 -7.62 10.45
C LEU A 720 -38.95 -6.68 11.60
N SER A 721 -40.18 -6.23 11.71
CA SER A 721 -40.62 -5.41 12.85
C SER A 721 -41.89 -5.98 13.44
N GLY A 722 -41.95 -6.01 14.77
CA GLY A 722 -43.11 -6.43 15.55
C GLY A 722 -43.50 -5.35 16.53
N SER A 723 -44.79 -5.07 16.64
CA SER A 723 -45.34 -4.18 17.66
C SER A 723 -46.11 -4.98 18.70
N VAL A 724 -45.76 -4.84 19.97
CA VAL A 724 -46.49 -5.42 21.10
C VAL A 724 -47.26 -4.31 21.79
N PRO A 725 -48.61 -4.35 21.85
CA PRO A 725 -49.37 -3.38 22.62
C PRO A 725 -49.07 -3.57 24.11
N VAL A 726 -48.65 -2.49 24.80
CA VAL A 726 -48.29 -2.54 26.23
C VAL A 726 -49.44 -1.99 27.09
N GLN A 727 -50.18 -1.02 26.56
CA GLN A 727 -51.41 -0.46 27.15
C GLN A 727 -52.22 0.27 26.05
N PRO A 728 -53.49 0.64 26.27
CA PRO A 728 -54.27 1.40 25.29
C PRO A 728 -53.52 2.67 24.86
N GLY A 729 -53.29 2.80 23.55
CA GLY A 729 -52.54 3.93 23.00
C GLY A 729 -51.02 3.87 23.19
N VAL A 730 -50.42 2.81 23.74
CA VAL A 730 -48.95 2.66 23.78
C VAL A 730 -48.51 1.27 23.28
N SER A 731 -47.56 1.26 22.34
CA SER A 731 -46.97 0.03 21.78
C SER A 731 -45.45 0.04 21.87
N ALA A 732 -44.85 -1.08 22.26
CA ALA A 732 -43.42 -1.32 22.09
C ALA A 732 -43.16 -1.84 20.67
N GLU A 733 -42.21 -1.24 19.97
CA GLU A 733 -41.76 -1.64 18.63
C GLU A 733 -40.38 -2.28 18.74
N LEU A 734 -40.25 -3.51 18.26
CA LEU A 734 -38.96 -4.20 18.13
C LEU A 734 -38.71 -4.46 16.66
N GLY A 735 -37.51 -4.14 16.18
CA GLY A 735 -37.11 -4.35 14.80
C GLY A 735 -35.77 -5.04 14.67
N LEU A 736 -35.63 -5.84 13.62
CA LEU A 736 -34.39 -6.43 13.16
C LEU A 736 -34.24 -6.10 11.67
N THR A 737 -33.08 -5.57 11.30
CA THR A 737 -32.76 -5.19 9.93
C THR A 737 -31.52 -5.92 9.47
N LEU A 738 -31.57 -6.56 8.31
CA LEU A 738 -30.41 -7.11 7.60
C LEU A 738 -30.46 -6.59 6.18
N GLY A 739 -29.35 -6.14 5.62
CA GLY A 739 -29.34 -5.70 4.24
C GLY A 739 -27.96 -5.64 3.62
N GLU A 740 -27.96 -5.54 2.30
CA GLU A 740 -26.78 -5.30 1.50
C GLU A 740 -27.11 -4.20 0.49
N SER A 741 -26.22 -3.22 0.37
CA SER A 741 -26.33 -2.13 -0.58
C SER A 741 -25.04 -1.99 -1.35
N GLY A 742 -25.11 -1.47 -2.57
CA GLY A 742 -23.94 -1.15 -3.35
C GLY A 742 -24.23 -0.08 -4.38
N SER A 743 -23.16 0.52 -4.88
CA SER A 743 -23.20 1.52 -5.94
C SER A 743 -22.06 1.25 -6.91
N THR A 744 -22.37 1.25 -8.20
CA THR A 744 -21.38 1.10 -9.28
C THR A 744 -21.43 2.34 -10.15
N VAL A 745 -20.28 2.88 -10.51
CA VAL A 745 -20.20 4.02 -11.44
C VAL A 745 -20.39 3.55 -12.87
N LEU A 746 -21.32 4.16 -13.59
CA LEU A 746 -21.58 3.87 -15.00
C LEU A 746 -20.79 4.83 -15.91
N LEU A 747 -20.69 6.09 -15.49
CA LEU A 747 -20.04 7.16 -16.24
C LEU A 747 -19.51 8.21 -15.27
N GLU A 748 -18.33 8.73 -15.57
CA GLU A 748 -17.80 9.95 -14.96
C GLU A 748 -17.24 10.86 -16.05
N ARG A 749 -17.50 12.16 -15.96
CA ARG A 749 -16.97 13.18 -16.88
C ARG A 749 -16.40 14.34 -16.05
N TRP A 750 -15.17 14.75 -16.35
CA TRP A 750 -14.56 15.91 -15.70
C TRP A 750 -15.11 17.23 -16.21
N GLY A 751 -15.09 18.25 -15.34
CA GLY A 751 -15.37 19.62 -15.76
C GLY A 751 -14.22 20.20 -16.58
N SER A 752 -14.54 21.12 -17.49
CA SER A 752 -13.57 21.73 -18.41
C SER A 752 -13.01 23.08 -17.94
N LYS A 753 -13.46 23.58 -16.79
CA LYS A 753 -13.15 24.93 -16.27
C LYS A 753 -12.29 24.93 -15.00
N THR A 754 -11.71 23.78 -14.65
CA THR A 754 -10.78 23.66 -13.51
C THR A 754 -9.81 22.49 -13.74
N LEU A 755 -8.60 22.59 -13.20
CA LEU A 755 -7.60 21.52 -13.17
C LEU A 755 -7.77 20.53 -12.01
N SER A 756 -8.70 20.80 -11.08
CA SER A 756 -8.86 20.01 -9.86
C SER A 756 -9.18 18.52 -10.09
N GLY A 757 -9.95 18.17 -11.14
CA GLY A 757 -10.23 16.78 -11.52
C GLY A 757 -8.98 16.03 -12.02
N PRO A 758 -8.32 16.51 -13.09
CA PRO A 758 -7.07 15.93 -13.59
C PRO A 758 -5.95 15.87 -12.53
N MET A 759 -5.75 16.93 -11.75
CA MET A 759 -4.71 16.97 -10.71
C MET A 759 -4.95 15.93 -9.62
N MET A 760 -6.20 15.79 -9.15
CA MET A 760 -6.54 14.79 -8.13
C MET A 760 -6.16 13.37 -8.58
N HIS A 761 -6.57 12.98 -9.78
CA HIS A 761 -6.32 11.63 -10.29
C HIS A 761 -4.85 11.40 -10.66
N TYR A 762 -4.20 12.38 -11.31
CA TYR A 762 -2.80 12.25 -11.69
C TYR A 762 -1.89 12.12 -10.47
N PHE A 763 -2.06 12.98 -9.46
CA PHE A 763 -1.25 12.95 -8.25
C PHE A 763 -1.48 11.67 -7.44
N HIS A 764 -2.72 11.18 -7.36
CA HIS A 764 -3.01 9.88 -6.76
C HIS A 764 -2.27 8.75 -7.50
N LEU A 765 -2.44 8.64 -8.82
CA LEU A 765 -1.81 7.59 -9.63
C LEU A 765 -0.28 7.63 -9.60
N ARG A 766 0.30 8.85 -9.55
CA ARG A 766 1.74 9.04 -9.36
C ARG A 766 2.19 8.58 -7.97
N GLN A 767 1.43 8.90 -6.92
CA GLN A 767 1.72 8.50 -5.54
C GLN A 767 1.68 6.98 -5.35
N VAL A 768 0.81 6.27 -6.07
CA VAL A 768 0.65 4.81 -5.95
C VAL A 768 1.47 4.01 -6.97
N GLU A 769 2.30 4.68 -7.78
CA GLU A 769 3.13 4.06 -8.84
C GLU A 769 2.30 3.28 -9.90
N GLU A 770 1.08 3.72 -10.19
CA GLU A 770 0.19 3.12 -11.20
C GLU A 770 -0.12 4.07 -12.37
N LEU A 771 0.70 5.11 -12.57
CA LEU A 771 0.49 6.15 -13.57
C LEU A 771 0.42 5.58 -14.99
N ASP A 772 1.40 4.77 -15.42
CA ASP A 772 1.60 4.40 -16.82
C ASP A 772 0.36 3.78 -17.50
N GLU A 773 -0.26 2.79 -16.84
CA GLU A 773 -1.40 2.06 -17.40
C GLU A 773 -2.72 2.77 -17.12
N ARG A 774 -2.98 3.16 -15.86
CA ARG A 774 -4.28 3.70 -15.44
C ARG A 774 -4.52 5.12 -15.95
N TRP A 775 -3.50 5.97 -16.02
CA TRP A 775 -3.63 7.32 -16.56
C TRP A 775 -4.02 7.28 -18.04
N LYS A 776 -3.43 6.36 -18.82
CA LYS A 776 -3.77 6.18 -20.23
C LYS A 776 -5.22 5.76 -20.44
N THR A 777 -5.72 4.81 -19.63
CA THR A 777 -7.14 4.41 -19.66
C THR A 777 -8.05 5.58 -19.29
N LEU A 778 -7.68 6.34 -18.26
CA LEU A 778 -8.45 7.49 -17.79
C LEU A 778 -8.52 8.61 -18.84
N CYS A 779 -7.40 8.97 -19.47
CA CYS A 779 -7.38 9.94 -20.57
C CYS A 779 -8.21 9.49 -21.78
N THR A 780 -8.25 8.19 -22.06
CA THR A 780 -9.13 7.64 -23.11
C THR A 780 -10.60 7.82 -22.74
N ALA A 781 -10.98 7.51 -21.50
CA ALA A 781 -12.34 7.69 -21.00
C ALA A 781 -12.77 9.17 -20.93
N GLN A 782 -11.82 10.06 -20.65
CA GLN A 782 -12.01 11.51 -20.51
C GLN A 782 -11.66 12.29 -21.79
N HIS A 783 -11.55 11.65 -22.96
CA HIS A 783 -11.06 12.30 -24.18
C HIS A 783 -11.85 13.56 -24.56
N GLU A 784 -13.18 13.48 -24.63
CA GLU A 784 -14.05 14.63 -24.96
C GLU A 784 -13.98 15.75 -23.89
N PRO A 785 -14.07 15.46 -22.57
CA PRO A 785 -13.80 16.44 -21.52
C PRO A 785 -12.43 17.11 -21.61
N LEU A 786 -11.37 16.35 -21.92
CA LEU A 786 -10.02 16.87 -22.07
C LEU A 786 -9.89 17.79 -23.29
N GLN A 787 -10.53 17.48 -24.42
CA GLN A 787 -10.58 18.40 -25.56
C GLN A 787 -11.19 19.74 -25.17
N LYS A 788 -12.33 19.72 -24.47
CA LYS A 788 -12.99 20.94 -23.96
C LYS A 788 -12.08 21.69 -22.97
N LEU A 789 -11.40 20.98 -22.07
CA LEU A 789 -10.43 21.55 -21.13
C LEU A 789 -9.27 22.24 -21.87
N PHE A 790 -8.67 21.60 -22.88
CA PHE A 790 -7.59 22.18 -23.67
C PHE A 790 -8.04 23.44 -24.43
N SER A 791 -9.25 23.44 -24.99
CA SER A 791 -9.82 24.64 -25.62
C SER A 791 -10.03 25.80 -24.62
N GLN A 792 -10.35 25.49 -23.36
CA GLN A 792 -10.48 26.48 -22.28
C GLN A 792 -9.12 26.97 -21.78
N LEU A 793 -8.14 26.08 -21.63
CA LEU A 793 -6.75 26.45 -21.29
C LEU A 793 -6.10 27.35 -22.35
N ALA A 794 -6.51 27.21 -23.62
CA ALA A 794 -6.08 28.06 -24.71
C ALA A 794 -6.74 29.45 -24.73
N ASP A 795 -7.80 29.68 -23.94
CA ASP A 795 -8.50 30.96 -23.87
C ASP A 795 -7.99 31.78 -22.67
N PRO A 796 -7.32 32.93 -22.89
CA PRO A 796 -6.77 33.76 -21.82
C PRO A 796 -7.81 34.26 -20.81
N ASN A 797 -9.08 34.35 -21.21
CA ASN A 797 -10.17 34.81 -20.34
C ASN A 797 -10.81 33.67 -19.54
N SER A 798 -10.36 32.42 -19.74
CA SER A 798 -10.94 31.27 -19.05
C SER A 798 -10.41 31.18 -17.61
N PRO A 799 -11.25 30.83 -16.62
CA PRO A 799 -10.80 30.64 -15.24
C PRO A 799 -9.74 29.54 -15.12
N VAL A 800 -9.78 28.51 -15.97
CA VAL A 800 -8.79 27.42 -15.93
C VAL A 800 -7.43 27.86 -16.48
N HIS A 801 -7.41 28.82 -17.40
CA HIS A 801 -6.18 29.45 -17.88
C HIS A 801 -5.50 30.21 -16.73
N ALA A 802 -6.25 31.02 -15.99
CA ALA A 802 -5.76 31.74 -14.82
C ALA A 802 -5.30 30.78 -13.70
N GLU A 803 -6.01 29.67 -13.48
CA GLU A 803 -5.61 28.62 -12.55
C GLU A 803 -4.28 27.95 -12.98
N ALA A 804 -4.13 27.60 -14.27
CA ALA A 804 -2.88 27.05 -14.81
C ALA A 804 -1.72 28.03 -14.69
N ALA A 805 -1.94 29.31 -15.01
CA ALA A 805 -0.94 30.37 -14.91
C ALA A 805 -0.48 30.60 -13.45
N TYR A 806 -1.37 30.44 -12.48
CA TYR A 806 -1.00 30.46 -11.06
C TYR A 806 0.00 29.34 -10.72
N PHE A 807 -0.27 28.10 -11.11
CA PHE A 807 0.64 26.99 -10.84
C PHE A 807 1.94 27.06 -11.63
N LEU A 808 1.90 27.47 -12.91
CA LEU A 808 3.10 27.64 -13.74
C LEU A 808 4.05 28.67 -13.13
N ARG A 809 3.54 29.79 -12.58
CA ARG A 809 4.37 30.77 -11.86
C ARG A 809 5.05 30.21 -10.61
N GLN A 810 4.48 29.19 -9.97
CA GLN A 810 5.12 28.51 -8.84
C GLN A 810 6.19 27.51 -9.28
N GLN A 811 6.11 27.02 -10.51
CA GLN A 811 7.09 26.08 -11.09
C GLN A 811 8.30 26.81 -11.69
N GLU A 812 8.11 28.05 -12.13
CA GLU A 812 9.17 28.88 -12.71
C GLU A 812 10.09 29.45 -11.62
N GLN A 813 11.41 29.47 -11.90
CA GLN A 813 12.38 30.21 -11.10
C GLN A 813 12.39 31.68 -11.57
N GLU A 814 12.71 32.61 -10.66
CA GLU A 814 12.72 34.05 -10.96
C GLU A 814 13.48 34.36 -12.26
N GLY A 815 12.77 34.80 -13.31
CA GLY A 815 13.35 35.33 -14.54
C GLY A 815 13.14 34.54 -15.84
N GLU A 816 12.61 33.30 -15.82
CA GLU A 816 12.40 32.49 -17.03
C GLU A 816 10.93 32.10 -17.26
N LEU A 817 10.22 32.84 -18.13
CA LEU A 817 8.84 32.53 -18.58
C LEU A 817 8.76 31.43 -19.66
N THR A 818 9.79 30.59 -19.77
CA THR A 818 9.91 29.62 -20.87
C THR A 818 8.86 28.51 -20.78
N LEU A 819 8.50 28.09 -19.57
CA LEU A 819 7.57 26.98 -19.33
C LEU A 819 6.13 27.40 -19.58
N THR A 820 5.74 28.57 -19.08
CA THR A 820 4.41 29.16 -19.30
C THR A 820 4.11 29.31 -20.79
N ASN A 821 5.07 29.86 -21.54
CA ASN A 821 4.93 30.07 -22.98
C ASN A 821 4.81 28.75 -23.76
N GLN A 822 5.62 27.74 -23.41
CA GLN A 822 5.56 26.43 -24.05
C GLN A 822 4.21 25.74 -23.80
N PHE A 823 3.72 25.77 -22.55
CA PHE A 823 2.45 25.14 -22.18
C PHE A 823 1.27 25.78 -22.93
N PHE A 824 1.11 27.10 -22.86
CA PHE A 824 -0.02 27.76 -23.50
C PHE A 824 0.08 27.75 -25.03
N SER A 825 1.29 27.78 -25.60
CA SER A 825 1.47 27.60 -27.05
C SER A 825 0.93 26.23 -27.53
N ALA A 826 1.14 25.16 -26.77
CA ALA A 826 0.61 23.84 -27.10
C ALA A 826 -0.93 23.82 -27.06
N MET A 827 -1.53 24.48 -26.07
CA MET A 827 -3.00 24.60 -25.94
C MET A 827 -3.60 25.43 -27.08
N THR A 828 -2.97 26.55 -27.44
CA THR A 828 -3.39 27.39 -28.58
C THR A 828 -3.26 26.64 -29.90
N GLN A 829 -2.18 25.90 -30.11
CA GLN A 829 -2.00 25.07 -31.30
C GLN A 829 -3.07 23.97 -31.41
N PHE A 830 -3.46 23.38 -30.27
CA PHE A 830 -4.60 22.46 -30.21
C PHE A 830 -5.90 23.13 -30.65
N LYS A 831 -6.23 24.31 -30.12
CA LYS A 831 -7.45 25.04 -30.51
C LYS A 831 -7.48 25.42 -32.00
N GLN A 832 -6.31 25.55 -32.64
CA GLN A 832 -6.17 25.90 -34.06
C GLN A 832 -6.17 24.69 -35.02
N THR A 833 -5.95 23.46 -34.53
CA THR A 833 -5.75 22.26 -35.37
C THR A 833 -6.59 21.09 -34.85
N ASP A 834 -7.41 20.44 -35.68
CA ASP A 834 -8.55 19.64 -35.15
C ASP A 834 -8.25 18.18 -34.70
N VAL A 835 -7.17 17.51 -35.16
CA VAL A 835 -6.99 16.06 -34.87
C VAL A 835 -5.58 15.60 -34.45
N HIS A 836 -4.49 16.19 -34.95
CA HIS A 836 -3.11 15.74 -34.63
C HIS A 836 -2.44 16.45 -33.43
N SER A 837 -3.12 17.42 -32.86
CA SER A 837 -2.62 18.29 -31.77
C SER A 837 -3.04 17.82 -30.38
N PHE A 838 -3.97 16.86 -30.25
CA PHE A 838 -4.44 16.38 -28.94
C PHE A 838 -3.30 15.79 -28.11
N ASN A 839 -2.45 14.96 -28.73
CA ASN A 839 -1.32 14.36 -28.04
C ASN A 839 -0.32 15.43 -27.60
N LEU A 840 -0.09 16.48 -28.41
CA LEU A 840 0.77 17.60 -28.02
C LEU A 840 0.24 18.34 -26.79
N ALA A 841 -1.05 18.67 -26.76
CA ALA A 841 -1.68 19.31 -25.60
C ALA A 841 -1.69 18.40 -24.38
N LYS A 842 -1.94 17.10 -24.57
CA LYS A 842 -1.86 16.10 -23.51
C LYS A 842 -0.45 16.01 -22.94
N ASP A 843 0.58 15.90 -23.78
CA ASP A 843 1.97 15.78 -23.34
C ASP A 843 2.39 17.05 -22.57
N ALA A 844 1.92 18.23 -22.99
CA ALA A 844 2.11 19.48 -22.25
C ALA A 844 1.39 19.47 -20.89
N LEU A 845 0.17 18.94 -20.80
CA LEU A 845 -0.54 18.76 -19.53
C LEU A 845 0.18 17.76 -18.61
N ASP A 846 0.61 16.62 -19.14
CA ASP A 846 1.33 15.59 -18.38
C ASP A 846 2.65 16.15 -17.81
N ALA A 847 3.40 16.92 -18.61
CA ALA A 847 4.62 17.59 -18.17
C ALA A 847 4.36 18.66 -17.09
N PHE A 848 3.26 19.42 -17.22
CA PHE A 848 2.82 20.38 -16.21
C PHE A 848 2.47 19.69 -14.89
N LEU A 849 1.72 18.60 -14.92
CA LEU A 849 1.30 17.85 -13.74
C LEU A 849 2.50 17.18 -13.05
N GLU A 850 3.42 16.59 -13.82
CA GLU A 850 4.61 15.94 -13.29
C GLU A 850 5.51 16.94 -12.53
N ARG A 851 5.62 18.18 -13.01
CA ARG A 851 6.36 19.25 -12.32
C ARG A 851 5.62 19.80 -11.11
N GLN A 852 4.29 19.80 -11.12
CA GLN A 852 3.49 20.25 -9.99
C GLN A 852 3.52 19.25 -8.83
N TYR A 853 3.71 17.95 -9.11
CA TYR A 853 3.61 16.89 -8.12
C TYR A 853 4.56 17.04 -6.91
N PRO A 854 5.87 17.35 -7.08
CA PRO A 854 6.76 17.62 -5.95
C PRO A 854 6.34 18.83 -5.09
N LEU A 855 5.88 19.91 -5.72
CA LEU A 855 5.39 21.10 -5.01
C LEU A 855 4.14 20.78 -4.20
N TRP A 856 3.24 19.99 -4.78
CA TRP A 856 2.06 19.49 -4.09
C TRP A 856 2.41 18.59 -2.90
N GLN A 857 3.42 17.72 -3.01
CA GLN A 857 3.91 16.91 -1.87
C GLN A 857 4.44 17.77 -0.72
N LEU A 858 5.19 18.84 -1.04
CA LEU A 858 5.66 19.80 -0.03
C LEU A 858 4.51 20.53 0.67
N GLN A 859 3.49 20.95 -0.10
CA GLN A 859 2.28 21.59 0.44
C GLN A 859 1.46 20.63 1.31
N LYS A 860 1.37 19.34 0.92
CA LYS A 860 0.70 18.29 1.69
C LYS A 860 1.38 18.05 3.04
N GLY A 861 2.72 18.13 3.10
CA GLY A 861 3.49 18.04 4.34
C GLY A 861 3.32 19.26 5.26
N SER A 862 3.24 20.46 4.67
CA SER A 862 3.12 21.75 5.39
C SER A 862 1.69 22.14 5.79
N SER A 863 0.65 21.60 5.15
CA SER A 863 -0.77 21.83 5.52
C SER A 863 -1.12 21.30 6.92
N SER A 864 -0.34 20.34 7.44
CA SER A 864 -0.41 19.95 8.86
C SER A 864 -0.17 21.14 9.81
N VAL A 865 0.64 22.12 9.40
CA VAL A 865 0.98 23.34 10.15
C VAL A 865 -0.17 24.36 10.16
N ILE A 866 -1.04 24.36 9.13
CA ILE A 866 -2.18 25.27 9.03
C ILE A 866 -3.34 24.82 9.94
N GLN A 867 -3.46 23.52 10.20
CA GLN A 867 -4.60 22.95 10.93
C GLN A 867 -4.56 23.16 12.45
N GLU A 868 -3.40 23.27 13.10
CA GLU A 868 -3.33 23.56 14.55
C GLU A 868 -3.40 25.05 14.91
N GLN A 869 -3.01 25.97 14.01
CA GLN A 869 -3.24 27.41 14.23
C GLN A 869 -4.73 27.74 14.37
N GLN A 870 -5.61 26.91 13.80
CA GLN A 870 -7.07 27.05 13.89
C GLN A 870 -7.69 26.39 15.13
N LEU A 871 -6.94 25.59 15.91
CA LEU A 871 -7.40 25.03 17.19
C LEU A 871 -7.10 25.96 18.39
N LYS A 872 -6.38 27.07 18.16
CA LYS A 872 -6.14 28.14 19.14
C LYS A 872 -7.11 29.33 19.01
N TYR A 873 -8.08 29.26 18.12
CA TYR A 873 -9.25 30.14 18.00
C TYR A 873 -10.54 29.30 18.07
#